data_AF-A0A248UR80-F1
#
_entry.id   AF-A0A248UR80-F1
#
_cell.length_a   1.000
_cell.length_b   1.000
_cell.length_c   1.000
_cell.angle_alpha   90.00
_cell.angle_beta   90.00
_cell.angle_gamma   90.00
#
_symmetry.space_group_name_H-M   'P 1'
#
loop_
_entity.id
_entity.type
_entity.pdbx_description
1 polymer ?
#
loop_
_entity_poly.entity_id
_entity_poly.type
_entity_poly.pdbx_seq_one_letter_code
_entity_poly.pdbx_strand_id
1 'polypeptide(L)'
;MTERFEHPARPDKLFPLPYAHWYAACLFLDAGHPAAVVLRLLGINAEGWRACNERYAQLHFADTDWVASAYRRDGLQAPEHDLGLFEHLTANGPTAQPIAQPFSMRHELAALRRIVEANPHIGPFADVAWIAQYLGERRMPTIRYVHDGVHVRVDGAPICDRKGIPLAGIDPLSFRQLGERWFRDDKRVYGQGETQTTLFWFVVRNADPDSFKVLNERYAADKAAGYYITNLRLPTEDPGTFEVMGYDYRHGPTSRFHIERSDYARDSRKVYAFGVRIEGADPSTFQAIGDEGLYFADKDSIYFKNQPIPEADRASFTCASEAGQYLAYDKDRPYWAGKAQSISTAFEPWRTYFEVRPELDGTWWHREKARQDAGQTETLEPRPLGGPFFSDGQRVLIRPRRPDDGEWVSLDHFDYASFRPIVDVFGQDWHGLRYFLPGLEAYGQEPVKGGDAASFEAIAEGWFKDSRQAYYLDSAAPMPTLAVVKADLKSFEVLGGGYARDAKGLIVEGKRKRDIADPGAVTALGHTFARMGQDLLYRGKPVVRPGKVDGGTARGVHDEVLIDASGHMLIGGRYRKPVPGLDPATFRFLNRRFAVDNDHVYALTDDALLVCHEVDRASISTDGGYAVRDRHARFHVSGSSVYRTPLAEDQGSTSNL
;
A
#
# COMPACT_ATOMS: atom_id res chain seq x y z
N MET A 1 -62.27 -12.14 -28.94
CA MET A 1 -61.08 -12.87 -28.48
C MET A 1 -60.28 -11.92 -27.61
N THR A 2 -60.49 -12.00 -26.31
CA THR A 2 -59.74 -11.27 -25.29
C THR A 2 -58.43 -12.01 -25.09
N GLU A 3 -57.33 -11.47 -25.61
CA GLU A 3 -55.99 -11.94 -25.31
C GLU A 3 -55.75 -11.80 -23.80
N ARG A 4 -55.66 -12.95 -23.13
CA ARG A 4 -55.06 -13.05 -21.80
C ARG A 4 -53.59 -12.67 -21.95
N PHE A 5 -53.25 -11.44 -21.56
CA PHE A 5 -51.88 -11.15 -21.16
C PHE A 5 -51.55 -12.06 -19.96
N GLU A 6 -50.60 -12.97 -20.15
CA GLU A 6 -50.03 -13.75 -19.06
C GLU A 6 -49.42 -12.79 -18.03
N HIS A 7 -49.90 -12.90 -16.79
CA HIS A 7 -49.41 -12.17 -15.63
C HIS A 7 -47.88 -12.31 -15.47
N PRO A 8 -47.14 -11.25 -15.09
CA PRO A 8 -45.76 -11.38 -14.65
C PRO A 8 -45.72 -12.32 -13.43
N ALA A 9 -44.61 -13.07 -13.28
CA ALA A 9 -44.43 -14.19 -12.35
C ALA A 9 -45.24 -14.08 -11.04
N ARG A 10 -46.11 -15.07 -10.76
CA ARG A 10 -46.87 -15.13 -9.51
C ARG A 10 -45.91 -15.06 -8.30
N PRO A 11 -46.21 -14.26 -7.26
CA PRO A 11 -45.41 -14.16 -6.03
C PRO A 11 -45.03 -15.54 -5.44
N ASP A 12 -45.94 -16.52 -5.55
CA ASP A 12 -45.78 -17.90 -5.10
C ASP A 12 -44.55 -18.63 -5.66
N LYS A 13 -44.08 -18.27 -6.87
CA LYS A 13 -42.90 -18.90 -7.48
C LYS A 13 -41.58 -18.28 -7.01
N LEU A 14 -41.58 -17.00 -6.66
CA LEU A 14 -40.39 -16.27 -6.22
C LEU A 14 -40.21 -16.33 -4.70
N PHE A 15 -41.32 -16.38 -3.98
CA PHE A 15 -41.39 -16.50 -2.53
C PHE A 15 -42.21 -17.75 -2.16
N PRO A 16 -41.67 -18.96 -2.36
CA PRO A 16 -42.40 -20.21 -2.13
C PRO A 16 -42.65 -20.52 -0.65
N LEU A 17 -42.06 -19.77 0.28
CA LEU A 17 -42.10 -20.00 1.72
C LEU A 17 -42.64 -18.78 2.48
N PRO A 18 -43.35 -18.97 3.60
CA PRO A 18 -43.56 -17.88 4.56
C PRO A 18 -42.21 -17.33 5.04
N TYR A 19 -42.10 -16.01 5.18
CA TYR A 19 -40.83 -15.33 5.52
C TYR A 19 -40.25 -15.85 6.84
N ALA A 20 -41.10 -16.07 7.84
CA ALA A 20 -40.68 -16.58 9.15
C ALA A 20 -40.05 -17.98 9.05
N HIS A 21 -40.60 -18.87 8.21
CA HIS A 21 -40.05 -20.22 7.99
C HIS A 21 -38.72 -20.17 7.24
N TRP A 22 -38.61 -19.32 6.21
CA TRP A 22 -37.34 -19.10 5.53
C TRP A 22 -36.27 -18.58 6.50
N TYR A 23 -36.61 -17.58 7.32
CA TYR A 23 -35.65 -16.98 8.24
C TYR A 23 -35.24 -17.94 9.37
N ALA A 24 -36.17 -18.74 9.91
CA ALA A 24 -35.85 -19.80 10.86
C ALA A 24 -34.88 -20.82 10.25
N ALA A 25 -35.10 -21.22 9.00
CA ALA A 25 -34.17 -22.11 8.29
C ALA A 25 -32.78 -21.49 8.15
N CYS A 26 -32.67 -20.18 7.84
CA CYS A 26 -31.39 -19.48 7.84
C CYS A 26 -30.66 -19.60 9.18
N LEU A 27 -31.36 -19.39 10.31
CA LEU A 27 -30.75 -19.53 11.64
C LEU A 27 -30.25 -20.96 11.92
N PHE A 28 -31.00 -22.00 11.53
CA PHE A 28 -30.56 -23.38 11.68
C PHE A 28 -29.38 -23.73 10.76
N LEU A 29 -29.36 -23.22 9.53
CA LEU A 29 -28.22 -23.37 8.62
C LEU A 29 -26.97 -22.66 9.17
N ASP A 30 -27.12 -21.44 9.69
CA ASP A 30 -26.04 -20.68 10.33
C ASP A 30 -25.52 -21.39 11.60
N ALA A 31 -26.40 -22.11 12.30
CA ALA A 31 -26.04 -22.96 13.44
C ALA A 31 -25.38 -24.29 13.02
N GLY A 32 -25.19 -24.52 11.72
CA GLY A 32 -24.47 -25.68 11.18
C GLY A 32 -25.30 -26.95 11.06
N HIS A 33 -26.63 -26.87 11.17
CA HIS A 33 -27.50 -28.04 10.96
C HIS A 33 -27.50 -28.48 9.48
N PRO A 34 -27.60 -29.79 9.17
CA PRO A 34 -27.42 -30.27 7.81
C PRO A 34 -28.46 -29.69 6.82
N ALA A 35 -27.98 -28.99 5.79
CA ALA A 35 -28.85 -28.33 4.81
C ALA A 35 -29.86 -29.27 4.16
N ALA A 36 -29.47 -30.50 3.84
CA ALA A 36 -30.38 -31.49 3.27
C ALA A 36 -31.59 -31.80 4.17
N VAL A 37 -31.42 -31.73 5.49
CA VAL A 37 -32.49 -31.98 6.47
C VAL A 37 -33.34 -30.74 6.66
N VAL A 38 -32.72 -29.57 6.80
CA VAL A 38 -33.41 -28.27 6.95
C VAL A 38 -34.32 -28.01 5.74
N LEU A 39 -33.79 -28.13 4.53
CA LEU A 39 -34.54 -27.87 3.30
C LEU A 39 -35.65 -28.90 3.07
N ARG A 40 -35.44 -30.17 3.45
CA ARG A 40 -36.48 -31.20 3.39
C ARG A 40 -37.67 -30.89 4.29
N LEU A 41 -37.44 -30.36 5.50
CA LEU A 41 -38.53 -29.94 6.39
C LEU A 41 -39.33 -28.78 5.80
N LEU A 42 -38.67 -27.87 5.07
CA LEU A 42 -39.33 -26.80 4.32
C LEU A 42 -40.05 -27.27 3.05
N GLY A 43 -39.87 -28.53 2.63
CA GLY A 43 -40.40 -29.02 1.36
C GLY A 43 -39.75 -28.39 0.12
N ILE A 44 -38.53 -27.87 0.24
CA ILE A 44 -37.79 -27.22 -0.85
C ILE A 44 -36.48 -27.97 -1.16
N ASN A 45 -36.04 -27.97 -2.41
CA ASN A 45 -34.75 -28.54 -2.80
C ASN A 45 -33.65 -27.46 -2.81
N ALA A 46 -32.39 -27.88 -2.95
CA ALA A 46 -31.24 -26.97 -2.90
C ALA A 46 -31.24 -25.92 -4.04
N GLU A 47 -31.75 -26.28 -5.22
CA GLU A 47 -31.86 -25.35 -6.36
C GLU A 47 -32.92 -24.28 -6.11
N GLY A 48 -34.10 -24.68 -5.65
CA GLY A 48 -35.19 -23.78 -5.27
C GLY A 48 -34.79 -22.85 -4.14
N TRP A 49 -34.07 -23.36 -3.13
CA TRP A 49 -33.49 -22.53 -2.07
C TRP A 49 -32.57 -21.47 -2.65
N ARG A 50 -31.59 -21.84 -3.49
CA ARG A 50 -30.68 -20.85 -4.13
C ARG A 50 -31.44 -19.82 -4.95
N ALA A 51 -32.46 -20.26 -5.70
CA ALA A 51 -33.25 -19.39 -6.57
C ALA A 51 -34.06 -18.33 -5.80
N CYS A 52 -34.57 -18.67 -4.61
CA CYS A 52 -35.35 -17.72 -3.82
C CYS A 52 -34.53 -16.95 -2.77
N ASN A 53 -33.43 -17.52 -2.26
CA ASN A 53 -32.72 -16.99 -1.09
C ASN A 53 -32.20 -15.56 -1.29
N GLU A 54 -31.71 -15.22 -2.49
CA GLU A 54 -31.29 -13.86 -2.81
C GLU A 54 -32.46 -12.87 -2.71
N ARG A 55 -33.65 -13.25 -3.17
CA ARG A 55 -34.85 -12.41 -3.13
C ARG A 55 -35.33 -12.16 -1.72
N TYR A 56 -35.34 -13.19 -0.87
CA TYR A 56 -35.63 -13.00 0.55
C TYR A 56 -34.61 -12.09 1.24
N ALA A 57 -33.32 -12.25 0.93
CA ALA A 57 -32.27 -11.39 1.48
C ALA A 57 -32.42 -9.91 1.06
N GLN A 58 -32.84 -9.65 -0.19
CA GLN A 58 -33.12 -8.29 -0.68
C GLN A 58 -34.20 -7.57 0.15
N LEU A 59 -35.17 -8.30 0.72
CA LEU A 59 -36.22 -7.71 1.56
C LEU A 59 -35.69 -7.09 2.86
N HIS A 60 -34.46 -7.39 3.27
CA HIS A 60 -33.82 -6.71 4.41
C HIS A 60 -33.53 -5.23 4.12
N PHE A 61 -33.47 -4.88 2.84
CA PHE A 61 -33.20 -3.55 2.30
C PHE A 61 -34.38 -3.06 1.44
N ALA A 62 -35.60 -3.50 1.75
CA ALA A 62 -36.81 -3.24 0.95
C ALA A 62 -37.06 -1.75 0.68
N ASP A 63 -36.65 -0.87 1.59
CA ASP A 63 -36.78 0.59 1.54
C ASP A 63 -35.71 1.30 0.70
N THR A 64 -34.81 0.57 0.06
CA THR A 64 -33.71 1.14 -0.72
C THR A 64 -34.00 1.17 -2.22
N ASP A 65 -33.54 2.23 -2.89
CA ASP A 65 -33.76 2.45 -4.32
C ASP A 65 -33.20 1.34 -5.21
N TRP A 66 -32.10 0.70 -4.80
CA TRP A 66 -31.47 -0.37 -5.58
C TRP A 66 -32.32 -1.65 -5.55
N VAL A 67 -32.97 -1.97 -4.43
CA VAL A 67 -33.93 -3.08 -4.34
C VAL A 67 -35.17 -2.77 -5.17
N ALA A 68 -35.75 -1.57 -5.00
CA ALA A 68 -36.91 -1.15 -5.80
C ALA A 68 -36.62 -1.20 -7.32
N SER A 69 -35.40 -0.83 -7.72
CA SER A 69 -34.97 -0.90 -9.12
C SER A 69 -34.74 -2.33 -9.61
N ALA A 70 -34.21 -3.22 -8.76
CA ALA A 70 -34.09 -4.65 -9.09
C ALA A 70 -35.47 -5.27 -9.35
N TYR A 71 -36.45 -5.02 -8.48
CA TYR A 71 -37.81 -5.54 -8.63
C TYR A 71 -38.49 -5.00 -9.90
N ARG A 72 -38.35 -3.70 -10.19
CA ARG A 72 -38.89 -3.09 -11.42
C ARG A 72 -38.29 -3.69 -12.69
N ARG A 73 -36.99 -4.01 -12.71
CA ARG A 73 -36.35 -4.68 -13.88
C ARG A 73 -36.95 -6.04 -14.17
N ASP A 74 -37.41 -6.72 -13.13
CA ASP A 74 -38.06 -8.03 -13.22
C ASP A 74 -39.58 -7.92 -13.44
N GLY A 75 -40.10 -6.71 -13.67
CA GLY A 75 -41.52 -6.45 -13.89
C GLY A 75 -42.38 -6.55 -12.62
N LEU A 76 -41.76 -6.48 -11.43
CA LEU A 76 -42.42 -6.58 -10.13
C LEU A 76 -42.63 -5.20 -9.51
N GLN A 77 -43.62 -5.11 -8.61
CA GLN A 77 -43.85 -3.93 -7.79
C GLN A 77 -42.72 -3.77 -6.76
N ALA A 78 -42.39 -2.52 -6.41
CA ALA A 78 -41.42 -2.26 -5.36
C ALA A 78 -41.94 -2.80 -4.00
N PRO A 79 -41.10 -3.49 -3.21
CA PRO A 79 -41.50 -4.10 -1.94
C PRO A 79 -42.28 -3.17 -0.99
N GLU A 80 -41.84 -1.91 -0.83
CA GLU A 80 -42.50 -0.93 0.05
C GLU A 80 -43.93 -0.55 -0.36
N HIS A 81 -44.36 -0.90 -1.56
CA HIS A 81 -45.72 -0.64 -2.03
C HIS A 81 -46.56 -1.92 -2.17
N ASP A 82 -45.98 -3.12 -2.00
CA ASP A 82 -46.62 -4.39 -2.31
C ASP A 82 -47.21 -5.06 -1.05
N LEU A 83 -48.40 -4.61 -0.64
CA LEU A 83 -49.13 -5.19 0.49
C LEU A 83 -49.55 -6.65 0.23
N GLY A 84 -49.82 -7.02 -1.03
CA GLY A 84 -50.18 -8.40 -1.38
C GLY A 84 -49.02 -9.36 -1.17
N LEU A 85 -47.81 -8.96 -1.54
CA LEU A 85 -46.60 -9.70 -1.21
C LEU A 85 -46.38 -9.80 0.29
N PHE A 86 -46.61 -8.73 1.05
CA PHE A 86 -46.52 -8.76 2.52
C PHE A 86 -47.49 -9.78 3.13
N GLU A 87 -48.75 -9.75 2.72
CA GLU A 87 -49.79 -10.70 3.16
C GLU A 87 -49.36 -12.14 2.82
N HIS A 88 -48.86 -12.38 1.62
CA HIS A 88 -48.33 -13.69 1.20
C HIS A 88 -47.17 -14.17 2.09
N LEU A 89 -46.19 -13.31 2.34
CA LEU A 89 -45.02 -13.61 3.17
C LEU A 89 -45.39 -13.92 4.64
N THR A 90 -46.53 -13.40 5.11
CA THR A 90 -46.97 -13.48 6.51
C THR A 90 -48.17 -14.39 6.75
N ALA A 91 -48.77 -14.97 5.70
CA ALA A 91 -50.03 -15.73 5.73
C ALA A 91 -50.11 -16.89 6.73
N ASN A 92 -48.98 -17.36 7.27
CA ASN A 92 -48.89 -18.42 8.29
C ASN A 92 -47.85 -18.10 9.39
N GLY A 93 -47.59 -16.81 9.65
CA GLY A 93 -46.59 -16.37 10.63
C GLY A 93 -47.09 -16.34 12.08
N PRO A 94 -46.18 -16.23 13.07
CA PRO A 94 -46.53 -16.08 14.48
C PRO A 94 -47.33 -14.78 14.72
N THR A 95 -48.63 -14.92 14.99
CA THR A 95 -49.64 -13.88 15.36
C THR A 95 -49.63 -12.59 14.53
N ALA A 96 -50.72 -12.28 13.84
CA ALA A 96 -50.91 -11.02 13.11
C ALA A 96 -50.84 -9.82 14.07
N GLN A 97 -49.76 -9.04 14.01
CA GLN A 97 -49.71 -7.71 14.62
C GLN A 97 -50.42 -6.70 13.69
N PRO A 98 -51.02 -5.62 14.23
CA PRO A 98 -51.56 -4.55 13.39
C PRO A 98 -50.46 -3.92 12.56
N ILE A 99 -50.66 -3.79 11.25
CA ILE A 99 -49.71 -3.15 10.34
C ILE A 99 -49.58 -1.67 10.71
N ALA A 100 -48.36 -1.21 10.95
CA ALA A 100 -48.09 0.18 11.27
C ALA A 100 -48.37 1.10 10.06
N GLN A 101 -48.82 2.33 10.33
CA GLN A 101 -49.05 3.34 9.30
C GLN A 101 -48.07 4.52 9.49
N PRO A 102 -47.35 4.96 8.45
CA PRO A 102 -47.34 4.40 7.10
C PRO A 102 -46.67 3.02 7.03
N PHE A 103 -47.16 2.16 6.12
CA PHE A 103 -46.59 0.82 5.89
C PHE A 103 -45.12 0.92 5.50
N SER A 104 -44.31 0.01 6.04
CA SER A 104 -42.97 -0.25 5.52
C SER A 104 -42.64 -1.72 5.58
N MET A 105 -42.36 -2.33 4.42
CA MET A 105 -42.05 -3.75 4.33
C MET A 105 -40.79 -4.08 5.14
N ARG A 106 -39.75 -3.23 5.08
CA ARG A 106 -38.54 -3.41 5.88
C ARG A 106 -38.83 -3.45 7.37
N HIS A 107 -39.61 -2.51 7.90
CA HIS A 107 -39.88 -2.40 9.33
C HIS A 107 -40.74 -3.56 9.83
N GLU A 108 -41.79 -3.93 9.09
CA GLU A 108 -42.68 -5.04 9.44
C GLU A 108 -41.93 -6.38 9.43
N LEU A 109 -41.13 -6.66 8.38
CA LEU A 109 -40.31 -7.87 8.35
C LEU A 109 -39.20 -7.85 9.42
N ALA A 110 -38.66 -6.69 9.78
CA ALA A 110 -37.71 -6.57 10.89
C ALA A 110 -38.35 -6.86 12.26
N ALA A 111 -39.64 -6.55 12.45
CA ALA A 111 -40.37 -6.97 13.64
C ALA A 111 -40.55 -8.50 13.67
N LEU A 112 -40.92 -9.09 12.52
CA LEU A 112 -41.05 -10.54 12.39
C LEU A 112 -39.71 -11.28 12.60
N ARG A 113 -38.60 -10.77 12.05
CA ARG A 113 -37.25 -11.33 12.28
C ARG A 113 -36.92 -11.42 13.78
N ARG A 114 -37.19 -10.36 14.55
CA ARG A 114 -36.94 -10.33 15.99
C ARG A 114 -37.70 -11.41 16.77
N ILE A 115 -38.91 -11.76 16.31
CA ILE A 115 -39.69 -12.86 16.89
C ILE A 115 -39.00 -14.20 16.63
N VAL A 116 -38.56 -14.43 15.38
CA VAL A 116 -37.88 -15.67 14.97
C VAL A 116 -36.48 -15.80 15.60
N GLU A 117 -35.75 -14.69 15.76
CA GLU A 117 -34.46 -14.63 16.45
C GLU A 117 -34.58 -15.00 17.93
N ALA A 118 -35.69 -14.60 18.57
CA ALA A 118 -35.98 -14.96 19.95
C ALA A 118 -36.34 -16.45 20.09
N ASN A 119 -37.03 -17.04 19.11
CA ASN A 119 -37.31 -18.47 19.07
C ASN A 119 -37.52 -18.97 17.63
N PRO A 120 -36.56 -19.71 17.04
CA PRO A 120 -36.66 -20.21 15.67
C PRO A 120 -37.53 -21.47 15.53
N HIS A 121 -38.05 -22.03 16.63
CA HIS A 121 -38.89 -23.24 16.62
C HIS A 121 -40.33 -22.90 16.20
N ILE A 122 -40.51 -22.64 14.92
CA ILE A 122 -41.78 -22.24 14.32
C ILE A 122 -42.10 -23.08 13.08
N GLY A 123 -43.39 -23.30 12.83
CA GLY A 123 -43.86 -24.00 11.63
C GLY A 123 -43.20 -25.37 11.44
N PRO A 124 -42.55 -25.64 10.29
CA PRO A 124 -41.86 -26.90 10.03
C PRO A 124 -40.74 -27.27 11.01
N PHE A 125 -40.30 -26.31 11.84
CA PHE A 125 -39.25 -26.49 12.85
C PHE A 125 -39.79 -26.48 14.29
N ALA A 126 -41.10 -26.51 14.52
CA ALA A 126 -41.67 -26.43 15.87
C ALA A 126 -41.17 -27.54 16.81
N ASP A 127 -40.97 -28.75 16.29
CA ASP A 127 -40.68 -29.95 17.09
C ASP A 127 -39.21 -30.43 16.97
N VAL A 128 -38.33 -29.67 16.32
CA VAL A 128 -36.91 -30.06 16.22
C VAL A 128 -36.19 -29.81 17.55
N ALA A 129 -35.28 -30.71 17.94
CA ALA A 129 -34.47 -30.55 19.17
C ALA A 129 -33.20 -29.69 18.95
N TRP A 130 -33.14 -28.95 17.85
CA TRP A 130 -31.96 -28.22 17.42
C TRP A 130 -31.78 -26.91 18.19
N ILE A 131 -30.55 -26.54 18.50
CA ILE A 131 -30.25 -25.22 19.09
C ILE A 131 -29.74 -24.31 17.97
N ALA A 132 -30.31 -23.11 17.88
CA ALA A 132 -29.89 -22.03 16.99
C ALA A 132 -30.23 -20.68 17.63
N GLN A 133 -29.44 -20.25 18.61
CA GLN A 133 -29.68 -18.99 19.32
C GLN A 133 -29.01 -17.84 18.57
N TYR A 134 -29.77 -16.80 18.25
CA TYR A 134 -29.22 -15.57 17.67
C TYR A 134 -28.41 -14.77 18.70
N LEU A 135 -27.23 -14.32 18.29
CA LEU A 135 -26.29 -13.56 19.15
C LEU A 135 -26.14 -12.09 18.75
N GLY A 136 -26.44 -11.76 17.50
CA GLY A 136 -26.24 -10.42 16.94
C GLY A 136 -25.79 -10.45 15.49
N GLU A 137 -25.64 -9.26 14.91
CA GLU A 137 -25.16 -9.08 13.55
C GLU A 137 -24.18 -7.91 13.43
N ARG A 138 -23.15 -8.06 12.58
CA ARG A 138 -22.36 -6.94 12.07
C ARG A 138 -23.15 -6.32 10.93
N ARG A 139 -23.21 -4.99 10.82
CA ARG A 139 -24.00 -4.31 9.77
C ARG A 139 -23.34 -4.41 8.40
N MET A 140 -22.03 -4.15 8.32
CA MET A 140 -21.29 -4.13 7.05
C MET A 140 -19.86 -4.71 7.15
N PRO A 141 -19.54 -5.77 6.37
CA PRO A 141 -20.50 -6.64 5.70
C PRO A 141 -21.47 -7.27 6.70
N THR A 142 -22.66 -7.63 6.23
CA THR A 142 -23.66 -8.29 7.08
C THR A 142 -23.16 -9.68 7.48
N ILE A 143 -22.91 -9.88 8.78
CA ILE A 143 -22.46 -11.17 9.33
C ILE A 143 -23.36 -11.50 10.51
N ARG A 144 -24.06 -12.63 10.43
CA ARG A 144 -24.92 -13.11 11.51
C ARG A 144 -24.15 -14.07 12.42
N TYR A 145 -24.26 -13.85 13.72
CA TYR A 145 -23.70 -14.74 14.74
C TYR A 145 -24.81 -15.53 15.39
N VAL A 146 -24.61 -16.84 15.49
CA VAL A 146 -25.51 -17.75 16.20
C VAL A 146 -24.70 -18.74 17.03
N HIS A 147 -25.33 -19.40 18.01
CA HIS A 147 -24.73 -20.58 18.64
C HIS A 147 -25.63 -21.82 18.53
N ASP A 148 -24.98 -22.99 18.44
CA ASP A 148 -25.63 -24.31 18.46
C ASP A 148 -25.65 -24.93 19.87
N GLY A 149 -25.29 -24.15 20.90
CA GLY A 149 -25.15 -24.59 22.29
C GLY A 149 -23.77 -25.16 22.63
N VAL A 150 -22.91 -25.38 21.62
CA VAL A 150 -21.54 -25.89 21.77
C VAL A 150 -20.51 -24.94 21.16
N HIS A 151 -20.85 -24.32 20.03
CA HIS A 151 -20.00 -23.43 19.24
C HIS A 151 -20.74 -22.14 18.93
N VAL A 152 -19.98 -21.03 18.88
CA VAL A 152 -20.40 -19.81 18.19
C VAL A 152 -20.04 -19.95 16.71
N ARG A 153 -20.99 -19.64 15.84
CA ARG A 153 -20.92 -19.90 14.41
C ARG A 153 -21.27 -18.68 13.56
N VAL A 154 -20.69 -18.68 12.37
CA VAL A 154 -20.96 -17.78 11.25
C VAL A 154 -21.04 -18.65 10.00
N ASP A 155 -22.08 -18.46 9.18
CA ASP A 155 -22.31 -19.20 7.93
C ASP A 155 -22.20 -20.73 8.09
N GLY A 156 -22.70 -21.27 9.21
CA GLY A 156 -22.70 -22.70 9.51
C GLY A 156 -21.39 -23.24 10.07
N ALA A 157 -20.30 -22.47 10.06
CA ALA A 157 -18.98 -22.88 10.55
C ALA A 157 -18.67 -22.26 11.93
N PRO A 158 -17.94 -22.97 12.82
CA PRO A 158 -17.42 -22.37 14.05
C PRO A 158 -16.51 -21.18 13.74
N ILE A 159 -16.52 -20.15 14.60
CA ILE A 159 -15.58 -19.04 14.44
C ILE A 159 -14.12 -19.50 14.63
N CYS A 160 -13.25 -19.10 13.70
CA CYS A 160 -11.88 -19.58 13.62
C CYS A 160 -10.85 -18.46 13.80
N ASP A 161 -9.65 -18.85 14.26
CA ASP A 161 -8.48 -17.98 14.26
C ASP A 161 -7.97 -17.69 12.84
N ARG A 162 -6.91 -16.88 12.75
CA ARG A 162 -6.31 -16.48 11.45
C ARG A 162 -5.77 -17.67 10.63
N LYS A 163 -5.56 -18.83 11.24
CA LYS A 163 -5.10 -20.06 10.58
C LYS A 163 -6.26 -20.98 10.20
N GLY A 164 -7.50 -20.57 10.42
CA GLY A 164 -8.69 -21.39 10.18
C GLY A 164 -8.96 -22.43 11.26
N ILE A 165 -8.33 -22.31 12.44
CA ILE A 165 -8.53 -23.24 13.56
C ILE A 165 -9.68 -22.72 14.43
N PRO A 166 -10.70 -23.55 14.74
CA PRO A 166 -11.78 -23.15 15.64
C PRO A 166 -11.27 -22.64 16.99
N LEU A 167 -11.83 -21.51 17.47
CA LEU A 167 -11.45 -20.95 18.76
C LEU A 167 -11.91 -21.84 19.92
N ALA A 168 -10.97 -22.22 20.79
CA ALA A 168 -11.24 -23.13 21.90
C ALA A 168 -11.68 -22.42 23.20
N GLY A 169 -12.61 -23.07 23.90
CA GLY A 169 -13.08 -22.69 25.24
C GLY A 169 -13.95 -21.43 25.28
N ILE A 170 -14.54 -21.05 24.14
CA ILE A 170 -15.68 -20.11 24.12
C ILE A 170 -16.80 -20.73 24.94
N ASP A 171 -17.43 -19.95 25.82
CA ASP A 171 -18.71 -20.29 26.39
C ASP A 171 -19.83 -19.72 25.49
N PRO A 172 -20.49 -20.56 24.66
CA PRO A 172 -21.51 -20.09 23.72
C PRO A 172 -22.74 -19.52 24.43
N LEU A 173 -23.05 -19.97 25.65
CA LEU A 173 -24.29 -19.59 26.35
C LEU A 173 -24.21 -18.19 26.97
N SER A 174 -23.01 -17.73 27.35
CA SER A 174 -22.77 -16.37 27.84
C SER A 174 -22.19 -15.42 26.78
N PHE A 175 -21.96 -15.93 25.57
CA PHE A 175 -21.39 -15.16 24.47
C PHE A 175 -22.34 -14.07 24.00
N ARG A 176 -21.85 -12.85 23.86
CA ARG A 176 -22.63 -11.66 23.51
C ARG A 176 -21.83 -10.66 22.71
N GLN A 177 -22.48 -10.02 21.75
CA GLN A 177 -21.91 -8.92 20.99
C GLN A 177 -21.85 -7.65 21.85
N LEU A 178 -20.69 -7.00 21.88
CA LEU A 178 -20.48 -5.70 22.57
C LEU A 178 -20.46 -4.53 21.58
N GLY A 179 -20.07 -4.80 20.33
CA GLY A 179 -20.11 -3.85 19.21
C GLY A 179 -19.87 -4.58 17.89
N GLU A 180 -19.80 -3.84 16.78
CA GLU A 180 -19.71 -4.41 15.42
C GLU A 180 -18.65 -5.52 15.27
N ARG A 181 -17.50 -5.37 15.96
CA ARG A 181 -16.35 -6.28 15.84
C ARG A 181 -15.87 -6.86 17.18
N TRP A 182 -16.58 -6.61 18.27
CA TRP A 182 -16.16 -6.95 19.63
C TRP A 182 -17.23 -7.76 20.35
N PHE A 183 -16.80 -8.80 21.05
CA PHE A 183 -17.68 -9.76 21.73
C PHE A 183 -17.08 -10.14 23.07
N ARG A 184 -17.89 -10.70 23.98
CA ARG A 184 -17.39 -11.34 25.19
C ARG A 184 -18.21 -12.57 25.54
N ASP A 185 -17.61 -13.45 26.31
CA ASP A 185 -18.33 -14.37 27.18
C ASP A 185 -18.08 -13.98 28.65
N ASP A 186 -18.42 -14.84 29.61
CA ASP A 186 -18.21 -14.54 31.02
C ASP A 186 -16.74 -14.57 31.45
N LYS A 187 -15.84 -15.14 30.65
CA LYS A 187 -14.42 -15.33 30.99
C LYS A 187 -13.47 -14.51 30.12
N ARG A 188 -13.88 -14.16 28.89
CA ARG A 188 -12.99 -13.65 27.84
C ARG A 188 -13.67 -12.61 26.96
N VAL A 189 -12.83 -11.79 26.36
CA VAL A 189 -13.21 -10.86 25.29
C VAL A 189 -12.64 -11.36 23.97
N TYR A 190 -13.38 -11.16 22.89
CA TYR A 190 -13.04 -11.57 21.54
C TYR A 190 -13.15 -10.38 20.58
N GLY A 191 -12.25 -10.35 19.60
CA GLY A 191 -12.29 -9.40 18.49
C GLY A 191 -12.39 -10.11 17.15
N GLN A 192 -13.02 -9.47 16.17
CA GLN A 192 -13.09 -9.91 14.78
C GLN A 192 -12.09 -9.12 13.92
N GLY A 193 -11.04 -9.80 13.48
CA GLY A 193 -10.06 -9.30 12.51
C GLY A 193 -10.44 -9.63 11.07
N GLU A 194 -9.90 -8.89 10.11
CA GLU A 194 -10.10 -9.16 8.69
C GLU A 194 -8.82 -8.89 7.90
N THR A 195 -8.62 -9.66 6.84
CA THR A 195 -7.66 -9.41 5.77
C THR A 195 -8.43 -9.12 4.49
N GLN A 196 -7.75 -8.83 3.39
CA GLN A 196 -8.40 -8.64 2.09
C GLN A 196 -9.26 -9.84 1.64
N THR A 197 -8.97 -11.06 2.13
CA THR A 197 -9.61 -12.29 1.65
C THR A 197 -10.28 -13.12 2.74
N THR A 198 -10.12 -12.77 4.02
CA THR A 198 -10.49 -13.68 5.12
C THR A 198 -10.85 -12.94 6.40
N LEU A 199 -11.98 -13.32 7.00
CA LEU A 199 -12.41 -12.97 8.36
C LEU A 199 -11.82 -13.96 9.36
N PHE A 200 -11.42 -13.48 10.53
CA PHE A 200 -10.94 -14.33 11.63
C PHE A 200 -11.28 -13.70 12.98
N TRP A 201 -11.29 -14.53 14.02
CA TRP A 201 -11.55 -14.10 15.38
C TRP A 201 -10.35 -14.38 16.27
N PHE A 202 -10.21 -13.61 17.35
CA PHE A 202 -9.12 -13.79 18.30
C PHE A 202 -9.59 -13.48 19.71
N VAL A 203 -8.96 -14.13 20.68
CA VAL A 203 -9.10 -13.77 22.11
C VAL A 203 -8.26 -12.53 22.36
N VAL A 204 -8.87 -11.50 22.94
CA VAL A 204 -8.18 -10.25 23.31
C VAL A 204 -7.28 -10.52 24.49
N ARG A 205 -5.97 -10.29 24.32
CA ARG A 205 -4.97 -10.65 25.32
C ARG A 205 -5.07 -9.75 26.55
N ASN A 206 -5.18 -10.37 27.73
CA ASN A 206 -5.23 -9.71 29.04
C ASN A 206 -6.37 -8.69 29.18
N ALA A 207 -7.44 -8.83 28.40
CA ALA A 207 -8.63 -8.02 28.56
C ALA A 207 -9.42 -8.46 29.80
N ASP A 208 -9.91 -7.49 30.55
CA ASP A 208 -10.88 -7.69 31.62
C ASP A 208 -12.29 -7.63 31.04
N PRO A 209 -13.04 -8.75 30.95
CA PRO A 209 -14.37 -8.78 30.35
C PRO A 209 -15.37 -7.86 31.06
N ASP A 210 -15.26 -7.71 32.38
CA ASP A 210 -16.23 -7.00 33.21
C ASP A 210 -16.14 -5.49 33.09
N SER A 211 -14.94 -4.98 32.79
CA SER A 211 -14.72 -3.54 32.54
C SER A 211 -14.53 -3.19 31.06
N PHE A 212 -14.66 -4.15 30.15
CA PHE A 212 -14.45 -3.93 28.72
C PHE A 212 -15.53 -3.05 28.10
N LYS A 213 -15.12 -1.89 27.58
CA LYS A 213 -15.94 -0.90 26.91
C LYS A 213 -15.50 -0.76 25.46
N VAL A 214 -16.41 -1.03 24.54
CA VAL A 214 -16.20 -0.77 23.11
C VAL A 214 -16.32 0.73 22.86
N LEU A 215 -15.35 1.30 22.15
CA LEU A 215 -15.34 2.73 21.80
C LEU A 215 -15.74 2.95 20.35
N ASN A 216 -15.24 2.11 19.43
CA ASN A 216 -15.65 2.08 18.03
C ASN A 216 -15.35 0.70 17.38
N GLU A 217 -15.43 0.58 16.06
CA GLU A 217 -15.11 -0.68 15.35
C GLU A 217 -13.65 -1.14 15.58
N ARG A 218 -12.74 -0.22 15.91
CA ARG A 218 -11.29 -0.46 15.93
C ARG A 218 -10.66 -0.43 17.32
N TYR A 219 -11.26 0.30 18.25
CA TYR A 219 -10.76 0.56 19.59
C TYR A 219 -11.79 0.17 20.65
N ALA A 220 -11.24 -0.33 21.75
CA ALA A 220 -11.94 -0.58 22.99
C ALA A 220 -10.99 -0.28 24.15
N ALA A 221 -11.50 -0.25 25.37
CA ALA A 221 -10.70 -0.12 26.58
C ALA A 221 -11.28 -0.96 27.69
N ASP A 222 -10.46 -1.35 28.65
CA ASP A 222 -10.90 -1.82 29.96
C ASP A 222 -10.29 -0.94 31.05
N LYS A 223 -10.45 -1.32 32.32
CA LYS A 223 -9.88 -0.55 33.44
C LYS A 223 -8.35 -0.47 33.45
N ALA A 224 -7.65 -1.25 32.63
CA ALA A 224 -6.20 -1.41 32.66
C ALA A 224 -5.49 -0.97 31.37
N ALA A 225 -6.15 -0.98 30.20
CA ALA A 225 -5.58 -0.52 28.94
C ALA A 225 -6.61 -0.23 27.84
N GLY A 226 -6.17 0.51 26.83
CA GLY A 226 -6.81 0.54 25.51
C GLY A 226 -6.38 -0.66 24.66
N TYR A 227 -7.22 -1.02 23.69
CA TYR A 227 -7.03 -2.12 22.75
C TYR A 227 -7.31 -1.67 21.33
N TYR A 228 -6.60 -2.24 20.37
CA TYR A 228 -6.83 -2.06 18.94
C TYR A 228 -7.16 -3.40 18.27
N ILE A 229 -8.03 -3.36 17.26
CA ILE A 229 -8.68 -4.52 16.62
C ILE A 229 -7.72 -5.53 15.96
N THR A 230 -6.43 -5.23 15.87
CA THR A 230 -5.39 -6.19 15.44
C THR A 230 -4.85 -7.07 16.58
N ASN A 231 -5.62 -7.20 17.67
CA ASN A 231 -5.23 -7.88 18.92
C ASN A 231 -4.05 -7.22 19.63
N LEU A 232 -3.99 -5.89 19.58
CA LEU A 232 -2.93 -5.11 20.21
C LEU A 232 -3.45 -4.50 21.51
N ARG A 233 -2.80 -4.82 22.63
CA ARG A 233 -2.98 -4.11 23.90
C ARG A 233 -2.04 -2.90 23.90
N LEU A 234 -2.60 -1.70 24.04
CA LEU A 234 -1.86 -0.46 23.96
C LEU A 234 -1.12 -0.17 25.28
N PRO A 235 0.05 0.49 25.23
CA PRO A 235 0.77 0.95 26.42
C PRO A 235 0.15 2.23 27.01
N THR A 236 -1.16 2.17 27.28
CA THR A 236 -1.98 3.24 27.84
C THR A 236 -1.49 3.62 29.23
N GLU A 237 -1.29 4.91 29.47
CA GLU A 237 -0.84 5.40 30.79
C GLU A 237 -2.01 5.77 31.69
N ASP A 238 -3.11 6.22 31.09
CA ASP A 238 -4.32 6.61 31.81
C ASP A 238 -5.56 6.00 31.14
N PRO A 239 -5.84 4.70 31.36
CA PRO A 239 -6.95 4.00 30.71
C PRO A 239 -8.33 4.61 30.98
N GLY A 240 -8.49 5.30 32.11
CA GLY A 240 -9.75 5.95 32.48
C GLY A 240 -10.13 7.13 31.58
N THR A 241 -9.16 7.71 30.88
CA THR A 241 -9.36 8.83 29.93
C THR A 241 -9.27 8.40 28.47
N PHE A 242 -9.12 7.10 28.20
CA PHE A 242 -8.92 6.61 26.84
C PHE A 242 -10.18 6.82 25.98
N GLU A 243 -10.03 7.59 24.90
CA GLU A 243 -11.11 7.97 23.99
C GLU A 243 -10.70 7.86 22.52
N VAL A 244 -11.70 7.65 21.66
CA VAL A 244 -11.53 7.70 20.20
C VAL A 244 -11.65 9.13 19.73
N MET A 245 -10.75 9.55 18.86
CA MET A 245 -10.76 10.87 18.26
C MET A 245 -11.51 10.84 16.94
N GLY A 246 -12.57 11.64 16.82
CA GLY A 246 -13.21 11.90 15.53
C GLY A 246 -12.36 12.83 14.65
N TYR A 247 -12.65 12.82 13.36
CA TYR A 247 -12.14 13.81 12.41
C TYR A 247 -13.29 14.26 11.51
N ASP A 248 -13.15 15.44 10.92
CA ASP A 248 -14.25 16.12 10.22
C ASP A 248 -14.15 15.94 8.68
N TYR A 249 -15.30 15.73 8.04
CA TYR A 249 -15.54 16.08 6.65
C TYR A 249 -16.54 17.25 6.65
N ARG A 250 -16.03 18.49 6.75
CA ARG A 250 -16.76 19.77 6.60
C ARG A 250 -17.86 20.12 7.64
N HIS A 251 -18.16 19.32 8.66
CA HIS A 251 -19.17 19.57 9.70
C HIS A 251 -18.76 19.16 11.15
N GLY A 252 -17.79 19.85 11.73
CA GLY A 252 -17.50 19.84 13.18
C GLY A 252 -17.08 18.48 13.78
N PRO A 253 -16.63 18.46 15.04
CA PRO A 253 -16.06 17.27 15.68
C PRO A 253 -17.06 16.14 16.02
N THR A 254 -18.29 16.13 15.47
CA THR A 254 -19.41 15.30 15.97
C THR A 254 -20.09 14.41 14.93
N SER A 255 -19.56 14.25 13.72
CA SER A 255 -20.12 13.27 12.77
C SER A 255 -19.91 11.84 13.29
N ARG A 256 -21.01 11.17 13.68
CA ARG A 256 -21.02 9.80 14.22
C ARG A 256 -20.29 8.80 13.32
N PHE A 257 -20.36 8.97 12.00
CA PHE A 257 -19.72 8.08 11.03
C PHE A 257 -18.19 8.06 11.13
N HIS A 258 -17.54 9.17 11.47
CA HIS A 258 -16.07 9.23 11.55
C HIS A 258 -15.56 8.65 12.86
N ILE A 259 -16.32 8.76 13.95
CA ILE A 259 -15.96 8.13 15.23
C ILE A 259 -16.02 6.60 15.11
N GLU A 260 -17.06 6.05 14.48
CA GLU A 260 -17.24 4.59 14.34
C GLU A 260 -16.05 3.90 13.67
N ARG A 261 -15.38 4.57 12.72
CA ARG A 261 -14.29 4.01 11.92
C ARG A 261 -12.95 4.70 12.10
N SER A 262 -12.82 5.61 13.07
CA SER A 262 -11.56 6.32 13.32
C SER A 262 -10.44 5.36 13.72
N ASP A 263 -9.24 5.64 13.19
CA ASP A 263 -7.99 5.01 13.57
C ASP A 263 -7.22 5.76 14.65
N TYR A 264 -7.78 6.85 15.17
CA TYR A 264 -7.11 7.71 16.14
C TYR A 264 -7.76 7.61 17.51
N ALA A 265 -6.93 7.52 18.53
CA ALA A 265 -7.35 7.48 19.92
C ALA A 265 -6.31 8.19 20.79
N ARG A 266 -6.69 8.64 21.97
CA ARG A 266 -5.77 9.21 22.96
C ARG A 266 -6.18 8.84 24.37
N ASP A 267 -5.21 8.82 25.26
CA ASP A 267 -5.44 9.03 26.69
C ASP A 267 -4.93 10.45 27.06
N SER A 268 -5.02 10.83 28.34
CA SER A 268 -4.55 12.13 28.82
C SER A 268 -3.04 12.39 28.63
N ARG A 269 -2.26 11.35 28.29
CA ARG A 269 -0.77 11.38 28.20
C ARG A 269 -0.21 10.98 26.84
N LYS A 270 -0.96 10.25 26.02
CA LYS A 270 -0.49 9.65 24.76
C LYS A 270 -1.54 9.71 23.67
N VAL A 271 -1.06 9.90 22.44
CA VAL A 271 -1.83 9.80 21.20
C VAL A 271 -1.45 8.52 20.46
N TYR A 272 -2.45 7.87 19.88
CA TYR A 272 -2.33 6.65 19.10
C TYR A 272 -3.01 6.80 17.74
N ALA A 273 -2.35 6.28 16.71
CA ALA A 273 -2.91 6.15 15.37
C ALA A 273 -2.63 4.74 14.85
N PHE A 274 -3.67 4.08 14.33
CA PHE A 274 -3.61 2.68 13.85
C PHE A 274 -3.06 1.71 14.91
N GLY A 275 -3.37 1.96 16.20
CA GLY A 275 -2.85 1.21 17.34
C GLY A 275 -1.38 1.49 17.70
N VAL A 276 -0.71 2.43 17.02
CA VAL A 276 0.70 2.78 17.28
C VAL A 276 0.77 4.13 17.97
N ARG A 277 1.60 4.25 19.00
CA ARG A 277 1.86 5.53 19.68
C ARG A 277 2.55 6.52 18.73
N ILE A 278 2.07 7.75 18.71
CA ILE A 278 2.76 8.86 18.06
C ILE A 278 3.72 9.46 19.09
N GLU A 279 5.02 9.24 18.91
CA GLU A 279 6.05 9.76 19.81
C GLU A 279 6.14 11.28 19.71
N GLY A 280 6.19 11.97 20.85
CA GLY A 280 6.29 13.43 20.93
C GLY A 280 4.99 14.21 20.76
N ALA A 281 3.88 13.57 20.34
CA ALA A 281 2.60 14.25 20.18
C ALA A 281 2.02 14.74 21.51
N ASP A 282 1.51 15.97 21.54
CA ASP A 282 0.82 16.55 22.70
C ASP A 282 -0.67 16.16 22.68
N PRO A 283 -1.14 15.28 23.59
CA PRO A 283 -2.51 14.75 23.53
C PRO A 283 -3.58 15.82 23.78
N SER A 284 -3.26 16.86 24.52
CA SER A 284 -4.22 17.90 24.92
C SER A 284 -4.59 18.82 23.75
N THR A 285 -3.66 18.99 22.81
CA THR A 285 -3.82 19.88 21.64
C THR A 285 -3.88 19.12 20.31
N PHE A 286 -3.64 17.80 20.31
CA PHE A 286 -3.76 16.97 19.12
C PHE A 286 -5.20 16.99 18.58
N GLN A 287 -5.34 17.32 17.29
CA GLN A 287 -6.63 17.37 16.61
C GLN A 287 -6.47 17.14 15.11
N ALA A 288 -7.52 16.67 14.46
CA ALA A 288 -7.56 16.60 13.00
C ALA A 288 -7.53 18.02 12.41
N ILE A 289 -6.80 18.19 11.32
CA ILE A 289 -6.80 19.42 10.51
C ILE A 289 -7.14 19.06 9.06
N GLY A 290 -7.88 19.94 8.38
CA GLY A 290 -8.43 19.64 7.05
C GLY A 290 -9.63 18.69 7.09
N ASP A 291 -10.23 18.46 5.91
CA ASP A 291 -11.49 17.71 5.74
C ASP A 291 -11.29 16.27 5.23
N GLU A 292 -10.06 15.74 5.19
CA GLU A 292 -9.76 14.42 4.61
C GLU A 292 -9.40 13.34 5.65
N GLY A 293 -9.35 13.72 6.93
CA GLY A 293 -9.19 12.78 8.03
C GLY A 293 -7.80 12.12 8.18
N LEU A 294 -6.78 12.62 7.48
CA LEU A 294 -5.41 12.09 7.57
C LEU A 294 -4.36 13.10 8.03
N TYR A 295 -4.66 14.41 8.01
CA TYR A 295 -3.79 15.40 8.62
C TYR A 295 -4.24 15.68 10.05
N PHE A 296 -3.26 15.74 10.95
CA PHE A 296 -3.45 16.07 12.34
C PHE A 296 -2.40 17.10 12.75
N ALA A 297 -2.67 17.84 13.80
CA ALA A 297 -1.71 18.76 14.38
C ALA A 297 -1.87 18.80 15.88
N ASP A 298 -0.77 19.05 16.58
CA ASP A 298 -0.79 19.52 17.95
C ASP A 298 -0.29 20.98 18.01
N LYS A 299 0.08 21.46 19.19
CA LYS A 299 0.61 22.82 19.38
C LYS A 299 1.96 23.07 18.68
N ASP A 300 2.78 22.05 18.46
CA ASP A 300 4.16 22.19 17.98
C ASP A 300 4.38 21.61 16.58
N SER A 301 3.58 20.62 16.16
CA SER A 301 3.87 19.79 14.98
C SER A 301 2.63 19.48 14.14
N ILE A 302 2.88 19.24 12.85
CA ILE A 302 1.90 18.69 11.89
C ILE A 302 2.22 17.21 11.66
N TYR A 303 1.19 16.41 11.47
CA TYR A 303 1.28 14.99 11.23
C TYR A 303 0.45 14.61 10.00
N PHE A 304 0.97 13.70 9.19
CA PHE A 304 0.19 12.96 8.21
C PHE A 304 0.13 11.50 8.67
N LYS A 305 -1.09 10.99 8.89
CA LYS A 305 -1.32 9.71 9.55
C LYS A 305 -0.68 9.69 10.94
N ASN A 306 0.30 8.82 11.14
CA ASN A 306 1.05 8.68 12.39
C ASN A 306 2.49 9.23 12.29
N GLN A 307 2.82 9.93 11.21
CA GLN A 307 4.17 10.47 10.97
C GLN A 307 4.17 11.99 11.13
N PRO A 308 5.08 12.58 11.93
CA PRO A 308 5.29 14.02 11.91
C PRO A 308 5.81 14.45 10.53
N ILE A 309 5.45 15.66 10.10
CA ILE A 309 5.99 16.29 8.90
C ILE A 309 7.14 17.20 9.35
N PRO A 310 8.41 16.80 9.13
CA PRO A 310 9.55 17.58 9.56
C PRO A 310 9.55 18.96 8.89
N GLU A 311 9.96 19.98 9.65
CA GLU A 311 10.14 21.35 9.17
C GLU A 311 8.87 22.05 8.63
N ALA A 312 7.69 21.43 8.71
CA ALA A 312 6.45 22.08 8.31
C ALA A 312 6.22 23.32 9.18
N ASP A 313 5.96 24.47 8.55
CA ASP A 313 5.68 25.68 9.31
C ASP A 313 4.28 25.57 9.93
N ARG A 314 4.25 25.23 11.22
CA ARG A 314 3.01 24.96 11.96
C ARG A 314 2.02 26.12 11.93
N ALA A 315 2.50 27.37 11.82
CA ALA A 315 1.67 28.57 11.88
C ALA A 315 0.94 28.86 10.55
N SER A 316 1.55 28.50 9.42
CA SER A 316 1.02 28.76 8.07
C SER A 316 0.52 27.51 7.35
N PHE A 317 0.71 26.31 7.93
CA PHE A 317 0.27 25.05 7.32
C PHE A 317 -1.25 25.02 7.09
N THR A 318 -1.64 24.78 5.85
CA THR A 318 -3.02 24.78 5.39
C THR A 318 -3.29 23.52 4.56
N CYS A 319 -4.29 22.74 4.96
CA CYS A 319 -4.82 21.64 4.13
C CYS A 319 -5.71 22.24 3.04
N ALA A 320 -5.42 21.93 1.78
CA ALA A 320 -6.07 22.50 0.61
C ALA A 320 -6.74 21.39 -0.22
N SER A 321 -7.64 20.63 0.40
CA SER A 321 -8.32 19.50 -0.25
C SER A 321 -9.17 19.91 -1.47
N GLU A 322 -9.55 21.18 -1.53
CA GLU A 322 -10.19 21.80 -2.70
C GLU A 322 -9.25 21.99 -3.90
N ALA A 323 -7.92 22.02 -3.68
CA ALA A 323 -6.92 21.92 -4.75
C ALA A 323 -6.72 20.46 -5.21
N GLY A 324 -7.00 19.48 -4.35
CA GLY A 324 -6.86 18.07 -4.66
C GLY A 324 -6.58 17.21 -3.42
N GLN A 325 -6.67 15.89 -3.60
CA GLN A 325 -6.61 14.97 -2.47
C GLN A 325 -5.24 14.97 -1.78
N TYR A 326 -5.23 15.13 -0.45
CA TYR A 326 -4.05 15.19 0.41
C TYR A 326 -3.07 16.33 0.12
N LEU A 327 -3.51 17.33 -0.65
CA LEU A 327 -2.74 18.53 -0.90
C LEU A 327 -2.79 19.47 0.30
N ALA A 328 -1.61 19.96 0.68
CA ALA A 328 -1.45 20.97 1.70
C ALA A 328 -0.29 21.89 1.31
N TYR A 329 -0.17 23.03 1.97
CA TYR A 329 0.96 23.93 1.79
C TYR A 329 1.26 24.64 3.10
N ASP A 330 2.47 25.13 3.27
CA ASP A 330 2.78 26.19 4.22
C ASP A 330 3.27 27.44 3.46
N LYS A 331 3.73 28.47 4.18
CA LYS A 331 4.22 29.70 3.54
C LYS A 331 5.42 29.49 2.60
N ASP A 332 6.17 28.40 2.76
CA ASP A 332 7.43 28.15 2.08
C ASP A 332 7.34 27.09 0.98
N ARG A 333 6.43 26.11 1.09
CA ARG A 333 6.35 25.00 0.14
C ARG A 333 5.01 24.25 0.10
N PRO A 334 4.72 23.55 -1.01
CA PRO A 334 3.61 22.60 -1.11
C PRO A 334 3.94 21.23 -0.52
N TYR A 335 2.90 20.48 -0.16
CA TYR A 335 2.93 19.11 0.34
C TYR A 335 1.88 18.24 -0.35
N TRP A 336 2.20 16.97 -0.54
CA TRP A 336 1.25 15.93 -0.91
C TRP A 336 1.41 14.72 0.02
N ALA A 337 0.31 14.31 0.66
CA ALA A 337 0.30 13.20 1.61
C ALA A 337 1.42 13.29 2.68
N GLY A 338 1.60 14.48 3.24
CA GLY A 338 2.61 14.79 4.23
C GLY A 338 4.05 14.94 3.72
N LYS A 339 4.29 14.79 2.42
CA LYS A 339 5.63 14.93 1.82
C LYS A 339 5.77 16.28 1.14
N ALA A 340 6.82 17.03 1.47
CA ALA A 340 7.17 18.27 0.77
C ALA A 340 7.35 18.01 -0.73
N GLN A 341 6.88 18.94 -1.56
CA GLN A 341 6.93 18.87 -3.02
C GLN A 341 7.85 19.96 -3.57
N SER A 342 8.37 19.74 -4.79
CA SER A 342 9.09 20.75 -5.56
C SER A 342 8.16 21.91 -5.91
N ILE A 343 8.60 23.15 -5.69
CA ILE A 343 7.85 24.37 -6.02
C ILE A 343 7.63 24.44 -7.53
N SER A 344 8.67 24.20 -8.31
CA SER A 344 8.67 24.27 -9.77
C SER A 344 7.70 23.25 -10.36
N THR A 345 7.68 22.03 -9.81
CA THR A 345 6.75 20.97 -10.25
C THR A 345 5.32 21.23 -9.79
N ALA A 346 5.14 21.81 -8.60
CA ALA A 346 3.82 22.09 -8.04
C ALA A 346 3.20 23.40 -8.58
N PHE A 347 3.98 24.29 -9.20
CA PHE A 347 3.51 25.61 -9.60
C PHE A 347 2.26 25.57 -10.49
N GLU A 348 2.34 24.91 -11.66
CA GLU A 348 1.18 24.86 -12.57
C GLU A 348 0.00 24.07 -12.00
N PRO A 349 0.18 22.88 -11.37
CA PRO A 349 -0.92 22.17 -10.72
C PRO A 349 -1.69 22.98 -9.68
N TRP A 350 -1.04 23.90 -8.98
CA TRP A 350 -1.65 24.74 -7.95
C TRP A 350 -2.20 26.08 -8.47
N ARG A 351 -2.04 26.37 -9.77
CA ARG A 351 -2.38 27.66 -10.36
C ARG A 351 -3.82 28.09 -10.07
N THR A 352 -4.79 27.23 -10.38
CA THR A 352 -6.21 27.55 -10.22
C THR A 352 -6.59 27.82 -8.76
N TYR A 353 -5.87 27.20 -7.80
CA TYR A 353 -6.09 27.41 -6.38
C TYR A 353 -5.60 28.78 -5.92
N PHE A 354 -4.38 29.18 -6.29
CA PHE A 354 -3.80 30.44 -5.82
C PHE A 354 -4.27 31.66 -6.62
N GLU A 355 -4.54 31.55 -7.93
CA GLU A 355 -4.98 32.69 -8.74
C GLU A 355 -6.32 33.28 -8.28
N VAL A 356 -7.20 32.46 -7.72
CA VAL A 356 -8.49 32.91 -7.19
C VAL A 356 -8.42 33.37 -5.73
N ARG A 357 -7.23 33.33 -5.11
CA ARG A 357 -6.97 33.66 -3.70
C ARG A 357 -5.82 34.67 -3.55
N PRO A 358 -5.97 35.91 -4.06
CA PRO A 358 -4.94 36.95 -3.96
C PRO A 358 -4.63 37.35 -2.51
N GLU A 359 -5.50 37.05 -1.55
CA GLU A 359 -5.24 37.23 -0.11
C GLU A 359 -4.13 36.33 0.44
N LEU A 360 -3.75 35.27 -0.27
CA LEU A 360 -2.63 34.39 0.05
C LEU A 360 -1.29 34.90 -0.50
N ASP A 361 -1.19 36.22 -0.73
CA ASP A 361 0.03 36.87 -1.21
C ASP A 361 1.24 36.55 -0.31
N GLY A 362 2.42 36.52 -0.92
CA GLY A 362 3.66 36.20 -0.24
C GLY A 362 3.87 34.72 0.08
N THR A 363 2.96 33.81 -0.29
CA THR A 363 3.20 32.35 -0.27
C THR A 363 4.17 31.92 -1.37
N TRP A 364 4.69 30.69 -1.28
CA TRP A 364 5.63 30.11 -2.24
C TRP A 364 5.17 30.25 -3.70
N TRP A 365 3.87 30.09 -3.96
CA TRP A 365 3.33 30.15 -5.32
C TRP A 365 3.35 31.57 -5.89
N HIS A 366 2.98 32.58 -5.10
CA HIS A 366 3.02 33.98 -5.53
C HIS A 366 4.46 34.48 -5.74
N ARG A 367 5.39 34.06 -4.88
CA ARG A 367 6.82 34.36 -5.06
C ARG A 367 7.35 33.72 -6.34
N GLU A 368 6.95 32.49 -6.64
CA GLU A 368 7.30 31.79 -7.87
C GLU A 368 6.71 32.48 -9.12
N LYS A 369 5.43 32.90 -9.06
CA LYS A 369 4.78 33.66 -10.15
C LYS A 369 5.50 34.97 -10.43
N ALA A 370 5.73 35.80 -9.40
CA ALA A 370 6.43 37.06 -9.54
C ALA A 370 7.85 36.87 -10.12
N ARG A 371 8.52 35.76 -9.78
CA ARG A 371 9.82 35.41 -10.36
C ARG A 371 9.72 35.03 -11.84
N GLN A 372 8.74 34.19 -12.21
CA GLN A 372 8.53 33.81 -13.62
C GLN A 372 8.18 35.03 -14.48
N ASP A 373 7.37 35.94 -13.96
CA ASP A 373 7.02 37.21 -14.62
C ASP A 373 8.26 38.11 -14.78
N ALA A 374 9.15 38.17 -13.78
CA ALA A 374 10.41 38.93 -13.86
C ALA A 374 11.45 38.30 -14.80
N GLY A 375 11.38 36.98 -15.01
CA GLY A 375 12.37 36.16 -15.73
C GLY A 375 12.09 35.91 -17.22
N GLN A 376 10.99 36.41 -17.79
CA GLN A 376 10.73 36.32 -19.24
C GLN A 376 11.63 37.22 -20.10
N THR A 377 12.59 37.95 -19.52
CA THR A 377 13.36 38.97 -20.25
C THR A 377 14.81 38.59 -20.62
N GLU A 378 15.48 37.63 -19.97
CA GLU A 378 16.82 37.18 -20.39
C GLU A 378 17.06 35.70 -20.02
N THR A 379 17.16 34.82 -21.03
CA THR A 379 17.69 33.45 -20.88
C THR A 379 19.19 33.51 -20.58
N LEU A 380 19.55 33.69 -19.31
CA LEU A 380 20.91 33.48 -18.83
C LEU A 380 21.16 31.98 -18.67
N GLU A 381 22.15 31.43 -19.38
CA GLU A 381 22.58 30.05 -19.15
C GLU A 381 23.04 29.87 -17.69
N PRO A 382 22.55 28.85 -16.96
CA PRO A 382 22.98 28.57 -15.59
C PRO A 382 24.48 28.39 -15.45
N ARG A 383 25.05 29.01 -14.41
CA ARG A 383 26.48 28.95 -14.09
C ARG A 383 26.81 27.66 -13.34
N PRO A 384 27.93 26.97 -13.63
CA PRO A 384 28.32 25.78 -12.89
C PRO A 384 28.69 26.13 -11.44
N LEU A 385 28.18 25.36 -10.47
CA LEU A 385 28.57 25.43 -9.07
C LEU A 385 29.66 24.40 -8.74
N GLY A 386 29.71 23.29 -9.48
CA GLY A 386 30.61 22.16 -9.25
C GLY A 386 29.85 20.83 -9.30
N GLY A 387 30.51 19.76 -9.75
CA GLY A 387 29.84 18.49 -10.01
C GLY A 387 28.72 18.64 -11.04
N PRO A 388 27.55 18.01 -10.85
CA PRO A 388 26.39 18.16 -11.73
C PRO A 388 25.53 19.39 -11.43
N PHE A 389 25.92 20.23 -10.46
CA PHE A 389 25.12 21.35 -9.97
C PHE A 389 25.44 22.66 -10.69
N PHE A 390 24.38 23.42 -10.97
CA PHE A 390 24.38 24.72 -11.64
C PHE A 390 23.54 25.72 -10.86
N SER A 391 23.56 26.98 -11.26
CA SER A 391 22.71 28.02 -10.68
C SER A 391 22.33 29.10 -11.68
N ASP A 392 21.09 29.56 -11.59
CA ASP A 392 20.58 30.78 -12.22
C ASP A 392 20.79 32.04 -11.36
N GLY A 393 21.52 31.93 -10.24
CA GLY A 393 21.75 33.01 -9.28
C GLY A 393 20.76 33.04 -8.10
N GLN A 394 19.75 32.18 -8.11
CA GLN A 394 18.77 32.05 -7.01
C GLN A 394 18.51 30.60 -6.58
N ARG A 395 18.75 29.63 -7.46
CA ARG A 395 18.46 28.20 -7.22
C ARG A 395 19.67 27.33 -7.50
N VAL A 396 19.63 26.12 -6.96
CA VAL A 396 20.49 25.02 -7.39
C VAL A 396 19.76 24.26 -8.48
N LEU A 397 20.38 24.18 -9.65
CA LEU A 397 19.84 23.54 -10.83
C LEU A 397 20.68 22.33 -11.21
N ILE A 398 20.08 21.38 -11.90
CA ILE A 398 20.78 20.27 -12.53
C ILE A 398 20.26 20.06 -13.95
N ARG A 399 21.11 19.48 -14.79
CA ARG A 399 20.70 18.98 -16.09
C ARG A 399 20.32 17.51 -15.96
N PRO A 400 19.04 17.15 -16.08
CA PRO A 400 18.59 15.77 -15.92
C PRO A 400 19.25 14.84 -16.94
N ARG A 401 19.43 13.57 -16.55
CA ARG A 401 20.16 12.56 -17.34
C ARG A 401 19.31 11.88 -18.43
N ARG A 402 17.99 12.08 -18.44
CA ARG A 402 17.07 11.36 -19.33
C ARG A 402 16.89 12.11 -20.68
N PRO A 403 16.75 11.39 -21.81
CA PRO A 403 16.72 11.99 -23.15
C PRO A 403 15.60 13.00 -23.40
N ASP A 404 14.50 12.88 -22.67
CA ASP A 404 13.29 13.70 -22.87
C ASP A 404 13.29 14.98 -22.00
N ASP A 405 14.22 15.08 -21.04
CA ASP A 405 14.28 16.19 -20.10
C ASP A 405 15.30 17.23 -20.60
N GLY A 406 14.93 17.95 -21.65
CA GLY A 406 15.76 19.01 -22.26
C GLY A 406 15.92 20.27 -21.40
N GLU A 407 15.19 20.38 -20.29
CA GLU A 407 15.11 21.58 -19.45
C GLU A 407 15.90 21.43 -18.13
N TRP A 408 16.37 22.57 -17.61
CA TRP A 408 17.01 22.64 -16.30
C TRP A 408 16.00 22.32 -15.20
N VAL A 409 16.33 21.36 -14.32
CA VAL A 409 15.50 21.02 -13.16
C VAL A 409 16.03 21.73 -11.93
N SER A 410 15.14 22.44 -11.24
CA SER A 410 15.47 23.06 -9.96
C SER A 410 15.39 22.08 -8.81
N LEU A 411 16.43 22.07 -7.98
CA LEU A 411 16.46 21.39 -6.70
C LEU A 411 15.92 22.34 -5.62
N ASP A 412 14.61 22.59 -5.63
CA ASP A 412 13.96 23.59 -4.77
C ASP A 412 14.10 23.34 -3.25
N HIS A 413 14.58 22.16 -2.87
CA HIS A 413 14.84 21.77 -1.48
C HIS A 413 16.30 21.99 -1.04
N PHE A 414 17.17 22.44 -1.95
CA PHE A 414 18.54 22.82 -1.64
C PHE A 414 18.56 24.32 -1.36
N ASP A 415 19.05 24.72 -0.19
CA ASP A 415 19.22 26.14 0.10
C ASP A 415 20.37 26.72 -0.73
N TYR A 416 20.03 27.45 -1.78
CA TYR A 416 21.01 27.99 -2.72
C TYR A 416 22.06 28.89 -2.05
N ALA A 417 21.67 29.76 -1.12
CA ALA A 417 22.57 30.74 -0.51
C ALA A 417 23.74 30.08 0.23
N SER A 418 23.46 28.97 0.91
CA SER A 418 24.45 28.17 1.63
C SER A 418 24.96 26.96 0.85
N PHE A 419 24.38 26.64 -0.31
CA PHE A 419 24.72 25.41 -1.03
C PHE A 419 26.16 25.42 -1.54
N ARG A 420 26.88 24.33 -1.27
CA ARG A 420 28.23 24.06 -1.76
C ARG A 420 28.30 22.61 -2.24
N PRO A 421 28.65 22.34 -3.51
CA PRO A 421 28.98 20.99 -3.95
C PRO A 421 30.14 20.40 -3.15
N ILE A 422 30.11 19.08 -2.90
CA ILE A 422 31.19 18.36 -2.22
C ILE A 422 31.84 17.39 -3.20
N VAL A 423 31.11 16.35 -3.60
CA VAL A 423 31.62 15.30 -4.49
C VAL A 423 30.47 14.58 -5.17
N ASP A 424 30.65 14.22 -6.44
CA ASP A 424 29.65 13.51 -7.25
C ASP A 424 28.26 14.18 -7.17
N VAL A 425 27.22 13.44 -6.76
CA VAL A 425 25.86 13.96 -6.59
C VAL A 425 25.59 14.57 -5.21
N PHE A 426 26.62 14.79 -4.39
CA PHE A 426 26.52 15.29 -3.03
C PHE A 426 26.97 16.75 -2.92
N GLY A 427 26.29 17.48 -2.06
CA GLY A 427 26.65 18.82 -1.63
C GLY A 427 26.25 19.04 -0.18
N GLN A 428 26.41 20.26 0.31
CA GLN A 428 25.91 20.69 1.61
C GLN A 428 25.17 21.99 1.48
N ASP A 429 24.15 22.16 2.31
CA ASP A 429 23.55 23.46 2.59
C ASP A 429 23.50 23.67 4.11
N TRP A 430 22.88 24.75 4.59
CA TRP A 430 22.83 25.07 6.02
C TRP A 430 22.10 24.02 6.87
N HIS A 431 21.27 23.19 6.26
CA HIS A 431 20.59 22.08 6.93
C HIS A 431 21.43 20.79 6.93
N GLY A 432 22.60 20.77 6.28
CA GLY A 432 23.56 19.67 6.31
C GLY A 432 23.82 19.00 4.96
N LEU A 433 24.23 17.74 5.01
CA LEU A 433 24.58 16.96 3.82
C LEU A 433 23.36 16.73 2.92
N ARG A 434 23.52 17.03 1.63
CA ARG A 434 22.52 16.94 0.57
C ARG A 434 22.99 16.01 -0.54
N TYR A 435 22.02 15.41 -1.22
CA TYR A 435 22.27 14.66 -2.43
C TYR A 435 21.03 14.70 -3.32
N PHE A 436 21.20 14.54 -4.63
CA PHE A 436 20.07 14.29 -5.52
C PHE A 436 20.20 12.90 -6.13
N LEU A 437 19.07 12.34 -6.54
CA LEU A 437 18.99 11.05 -7.21
C LEU A 437 18.87 11.26 -8.72
N PRO A 438 19.88 10.85 -9.52
CA PRO A 438 19.78 10.92 -10.97
C PRO A 438 18.56 10.14 -11.50
N GLY A 439 17.79 10.75 -12.39
CA GLY A 439 16.52 10.24 -12.91
C GLY A 439 15.30 10.42 -11.99
N LEU A 440 15.48 11.00 -10.80
CA LEU A 440 14.42 11.33 -9.84
C LEU A 440 14.54 12.79 -9.35
N GLU A 441 15.05 13.66 -10.21
CA GLU A 441 15.39 15.06 -9.93
C GLU A 441 14.22 15.89 -9.39
N ALA A 442 12.99 15.59 -9.84
CA ALA A 442 11.77 16.27 -9.41
C ALA A 442 11.24 15.82 -8.04
N TYR A 443 11.78 14.74 -7.46
CA TYR A 443 11.34 14.20 -6.18
C TYR A 443 12.28 14.68 -5.07
N GLY A 444 11.79 15.65 -4.27
CA GLY A 444 12.55 16.27 -3.19
C GLY A 444 13.00 15.28 -2.12
N GLN A 445 14.29 15.35 -1.76
CA GLN A 445 14.91 14.57 -0.70
C GLN A 445 15.06 15.42 0.57
N GLU A 446 14.92 14.79 1.74
CA GLU A 446 15.33 15.38 3.01
C GLU A 446 16.87 15.38 3.15
N PRO A 447 17.45 16.19 4.05
CA PRO A 447 18.84 16.05 4.48
C PRO A 447 19.25 14.59 4.71
N VAL A 448 20.49 14.25 4.36
CA VAL A 448 21.02 12.91 4.65
C VAL A 448 21.08 12.71 6.17
N LYS A 449 20.22 11.81 6.68
CA LYS A 449 20.07 11.58 8.12
C LYS A 449 21.40 11.26 8.80
N GLY A 450 21.76 12.10 9.78
CA GLY A 450 22.97 11.95 10.59
C GLY A 450 24.27 12.27 9.86
N GLY A 451 24.20 12.73 8.60
CA GLY A 451 25.37 12.99 7.78
C GLY A 451 26.19 14.16 8.26
N ASP A 452 27.51 14.02 8.13
CA ASP A 452 28.50 15.04 8.44
C ASP A 452 29.17 15.53 7.16
N ALA A 453 28.61 16.60 6.59
CA ALA A 453 29.08 17.18 5.35
C ALA A 453 30.55 17.63 5.39
N ALA A 454 31.04 18.08 6.56
CA ALA A 454 32.39 18.62 6.68
C ALA A 454 33.49 17.58 6.50
N SER A 455 33.20 16.29 6.73
CA SER A 455 34.13 15.19 6.56
C SER A 455 33.72 14.20 5.47
N PHE A 456 32.71 14.55 4.66
CA PHE A 456 32.16 13.68 3.64
C PHE A 456 33.13 13.56 2.44
N GLU A 457 33.48 12.33 2.08
CA GLU A 457 34.37 12.05 0.95
C GLU A 457 33.94 10.79 0.18
N ALA A 458 34.28 10.77 -1.11
CA ALA A 458 34.15 9.58 -1.93
C ALA A 458 35.32 8.63 -1.66
N ILE A 459 35.03 7.32 -1.64
CA ILE A 459 36.03 6.27 -1.49
C ILE A 459 36.31 5.67 -2.87
N ALA A 460 35.38 4.86 -3.38
CA ALA A 460 35.46 4.20 -4.69
C ALA A 460 34.10 3.58 -5.05
N GLU A 461 33.79 3.49 -6.35
CA GLU A 461 32.71 2.65 -6.89
C GLU A 461 31.35 2.80 -6.17
N GLY A 462 30.91 4.04 -5.97
CA GLY A 462 29.63 4.36 -5.32
C GLY A 462 29.65 4.30 -3.79
N TRP A 463 30.82 4.07 -3.18
CA TRP A 463 31.03 4.16 -1.73
C TRP A 463 31.55 5.53 -1.31
N PHE A 464 30.97 6.04 -0.24
CA PHE A 464 31.34 7.30 0.40
C PHE A 464 31.41 7.09 1.92
N LYS A 465 32.01 8.02 2.64
CA LYS A 465 31.98 8.05 4.10
C LYS A 465 32.05 9.47 4.62
N ASP A 466 31.66 9.64 5.87
CA ASP A 466 32.02 10.77 6.70
C ASP A 466 32.66 10.28 8.01
N SER A 467 32.84 11.17 8.99
CA SER A 467 33.43 10.87 10.29
C SER A 467 32.60 9.92 11.17
N ARG A 468 31.34 9.67 10.81
CA ARG A 468 30.34 8.96 11.63
C ARG A 468 29.83 7.67 10.98
N GLN A 469 29.71 7.64 9.67
CA GLN A 469 29.12 6.52 8.92
C GLN A 469 29.62 6.42 7.48
N ALA A 470 29.34 5.28 6.86
CA ALA A 470 29.60 5.04 5.44
C ALA A 470 28.30 5.10 4.64
N TYR A 471 28.42 5.21 3.33
CA TYR A 471 27.30 5.32 2.40
C TYR A 471 27.55 4.51 1.15
N TYR A 472 26.47 4.00 0.57
CA TYR A 472 26.50 3.39 -0.75
C TYR A 472 25.40 3.99 -1.62
N LEU A 473 25.77 4.45 -2.81
CA LEU A 473 24.84 4.92 -3.83
C LEU A 473 25.31 4.43 -5.20
N ASP A 474 24.55 3.52 -5.79
CA ASP A 474 24.68 3.18 -7.20
C ASP A 474 23.88 4.20 -8.03
N SER A 475 24.56 5.25 -8.50
CA SER A 475 23.95 6.32 -9.30
C SER A 475 23.58 5.87 -10.73
N ALA A 476 24.04 4.68 -11.15
CA ALA A 476 23.73 4.09 -12.44
C ALA A 476 22.53 3.11 -12.37
N ALA A 477 22.00 2.80 -11.19
CA ALA A 477 20.82 1.98 -11.01
C ALA A 477 19.55 2.62 -11.63
N PRO A 478 18.52 1.83 -12.03
CA PRO A 478 17.25 2.36 -12.54
C PRO A 478 16.50 3.25 -11.55
N MET A 479 16.55 2.87 -10.27
CA MET A 479 15.96 3.60 -9.15
C MET A 479 17.05 3.70 -8.08
N PRO A 480 17.97 4.66 -8.21
CA PRO A 480 19.08 4.80 -7.28
C PRO A 480 18.53 5.13 -5.89
N THR A 481 19.12 4.55 -4.85
CA THR A 481 18.75 4.82 -3.46
C THR A 481 20.01 4.91 -2.62
N LEU A 482 20.10 5.95 -1.79
CA LEU A 482 21.22 6.10 -0.87
C LEU A 482 21.04 5.17 0.32
N ALA A 483 21.99 4.26 0.52
CA ALA A 483 22.06 3.44 1.71
C ALA A 483 22.99 4.07 2.74
N VAL A 484 22.44 4.42 3.91
CA VAL A 484 23.23 4.85 5.08
C VAL A 484 23.71 3.61 5.83
N VAL A 485 25.03 3.47 5.96
CA VAL A 485 25.69 2.26 6.45
C VAL A 485 26.34 2.54 7.80
N LYS A 486 25.81 1.90 8.84
CA LYS A 486 26.45 1.88 10.16
C LYS A 486 27.64 0.92 10.17
N ALA A 487 28.76 1.39 9.62
CA ALA A 487 30.03 0.68 9.55
C ALA A 487 30.91 0.96 10.77
N ASP A 488 31.81 0.03 11.08
CA ASP A 488 32.98 0.33 11.91
C ASP A 488 34.04 1.01 11.05
N LEU A 489 34.02 2.35 11.03
CA LEU A 489 34.87 3.17 10.17
C LEU A 489 36.38 2.96 10.37
N LYS A 490 36.83 2.45 11.51
CA LYS A 490 38.27 2.16 11.74
C LYS A 490 38.76 0.96 10.94
N SER A 491 37.86 0.04 10.63
CA SER A 491 38.15 -1.21 9.92
C SER A 491 37.43 -1.31 8.57
N PHE A 492 36.77 -0.22 8.15
CA PHE A 492 35.95 -0.21 6.95
C PHE A 492 36.82 -0.22 5.69
N GLU A 493 36.57 -1.17 4.82
CA GLU A 493 37.32 -1.42 3.59
C GLU A 493 36.35 -1.68 2.44
N VAL A 494 36.51 -0.94 1.35
CA VAL A 494 35.79 -1.19 0.09
C VAL A 494 36.56 -2.24 -0.70
N LEU A 495 35.91 -3.34 -1.04
CA LEU A 495 36.52 -4.46 -1.77
C LEU A 495 36.42 -4.29 -3.29
N GLY A 496 35.45 -3.51 -3.76
CA GLY A 496 35.13 -3.29 -5.18
C GLY A 496 33.65 -3.49 -5.46
N GLY A 497 33.13 -2.74 -6.43
CA GLY A 497 31.72 -2.65 -6.78
C GLY A 497 30.82 -2.42 -5.57
N GLY A 498 29.75 -3.20 -5.47
CA GLY A 498 28.83 -3.16 -4.34
C GLY A 498 29.35 -3.78 -3.04
N TYR A 499 30.63 -4.15 -2.91
CA TYR A 499 31.16 -4.88 -1.74
C TYR A 499 32.08 -4.03 -0.87
N ALA A 500 31.81 -4.08 0.44
CA ALA A 500 32.68 -3.57 1.48
C ALA A 500 32.68 -4.54 2.68
N ARG A 501 33.62 -4.36 3.61
CA ARG A 501 33.65 -5.09 4.87
C ARG A 501 34.11 -4.19 6.00
N ASP A 502 33.83 -4.64 7.22
CA ASP A 502 34.42 -4.09 8.45
C ASP A 502 34.57 -5.21 9.49
N ALA A 503 35.06 -4.87 10.69
CA ALA A 503 35.25 -5.81 11.80
C ALA A 503 33.97 -6.55 12.22
N LYS A 504 32.79 -6.09 11.79
CA LYS A 504 31.48 -6.68 12.12
C LYS A 504 30.89 -7.52 10.98
N GLY A 505 31.54 -7.60 9.81
CA GLY A 505 31.06 -8.45 8.72
C GLY A 505 31.17 -7.83 7.32
N LEU A 506 30.68 -8.60 6.34
CA LEU A 506 30.53 -8.15 4.97
C LEU A 506 29.31 -7.22 4.82
N ILE A 507 29.45 -6.20 3.98
CA ILE A 507 28.41 -5.24 3.62
C ILE A 507 28.30 -5.26 2.10
N VAL A 508 27.09 -5.48 1.59
CA VAL A 508 26.84 -5.54 0.14
C VAL A 508 25.70 -4.61 -0.22
N GLU A 509 25.96 -3.67 -1.12
CA GLU A 509 25.02 -2.62 -1.56
C GLU A 509 24.41 -1.87 -0.37
N GLY A 510 25.28 -1.47 0.56
CA GLY A 510 24.93 -0.80 1.81
C GLY A 510 24.22 -1.66 2.87
N LYS A 511 24.01 -2.96 2.62
CA LYS A 511 23.33 -3.88 3.55
C LYS A 511 24.28 -4.89 4.15
N ARG A 512 24.34 -4.93 5.49
CA ARG A 512 25.14 -5.92 6.24
C ARG A 512 24.61 -7.34 6.03
N LYS A 513 25.50 -8.27 5.69
CA LYS A 513 25.19 -9.69 5.54
C LYS A 513 25.56 -10.44 6.81
N ARG A 514 24.67 -11.30 7.29
CA ARG A 514 24.85 -12.08 8.53
C ARG A 514 25.29 -13.53 8.28
N ASP A 515 25.09 -14.02 7.05
CA ASP A 515 25.28 -15.43 6.69
C ASP A 515 26.66 -15.73 6.07
N ILE A 516 27.62 -14.82 6.22
CA ILE A 516 29.00 -14.97 5.74
C ILE A 516 29.92 -14.95 6.96
N ALA A 517 30.35 -16.14 7.36
CA ALA A 517 31.12 -16.34 8.59
C ALA A 517 32.54 -15.77 8.52
N ASP A 518 33.15 -15.75 7.32
CA ASP A 518 34.49 -15.19 7.08
C ASP A 518 34.48 -14.12 5.97
N PRO A 519 34.23 -12.85 6.32
CA PRO A 519 34.36 -11.72 5.40
C PRO A 519 35.80 -11.50 4.88
N GLY A 520 36.80 -12.04 5.59
CA GLY A 520 38.22 -11.96 5.22
C GLY A 520 38.51 -12.69 3.91
N ALA A 521 37.82 -13.81 3.69
CA ALA A 521 37.96 -14.65 2.49
C ALA A 521 37.24 -14.10 1.24
N VAL A 522 36.48 -13.00 1.36
CA VAL A 522 35.72 -12.43 0.25
C VAL A 522 36.61 -11.56 -0.62
N THR A 523 36.63 -11.86 -1.92
CA THR A 523 37.28 -11.05 -2.96
C THR A 523 36.22 -10.57 -3.95
N ALA A 524 36.09 -9.26 -4.13
CA ALA A 524 35.18 -8.72 -5.13
C ALA A 524 35.67 -9.08 -6.54
N LEU A 525 34.73 -9.43 -7.42
CA LEU A 525 35.01 -9.72 -8.83
C LEU A 525 34.54 -8.58 -9.74
N GLY A 526 34.02 -7.49 -9.17
CA GLY A 526 33.42 -6.35 -9.87
C GLY A 526 31.89 -6.34 -9.80
N HIS A 527 31.30 -5.15 -9.90
CA HIS A 527 29.86 -4.94 -9.84
C HIS A 527 29.21 -5.58 -8.60
N THR A 528 28.28 -6.51 -8.80
CA THR A 528 27.52 -7.21 -7.75
C THR A 528 28.04 -8.63 -7.49
N PHE A 529 29.22 -8.96 -8.01
CA PHE A 529 29.84 -10.29 -7.88
C PHE A 529 31.07 -10.30 -6.98
N ALA A 530 31.24 -11.40 -6.26
CA ALA A 530 32.42 -11.69 -5.46
C ALA A 530 32.68 -13.20 -5.43
N ARG A 531 33.80 -13.62 -4.86
CA ARG A 531 34.07 -15.00 -4.50
C ARG A 531 34.52 -15.12 -3.06
N MET A 532 34.25 -16.28 -2.46
CA MET A 532 34.70 -16.68 -1.14
C MET A 532 35.32 -18.06 -1.26
N GLY A 533 36.65 -18.13 -1.34
CA GLY A 533 37.33 -19.36 -1.73
C GLY A 533 36.94 -19.79 -3.15
N GLN A 534 36.30 -20.96 -3.27
CA GLN A 534 35.77 -21.52 -4.53
C GLN A 534 34.32 -21.13 -4.80
N ASP A 535 33.62 -20.59 -3.80
CA ASP A 535 32.20 -20.25 -3.93
C ASP A 535 32.06 -18.87 -4.59
N LEU A 536 31.19 -18.79 -5.60
CA LEU A 536 30.79 -17.52 -6.20
C LEU A 536 29.63 -16.90 -5.42
N LEU A 537 29.66 -15.58 -5.28
CA LEU A 537 28.64 -14.78 -4.63
C LEU A 537 27.99 -13.83 -5.63
N TYR A 538 26.65 -13.75 -5.61
CA TYR A 538 25.87 -12.75 -6.33
C TYR A 538 25.05 -11.92 -5.33
N ARG A 539 25.26 -10.61 -5.28
CA ARG A 539 24.65 -9.68 -4.30
C ARG A 539 24.77 -10.17 -2.84
N GLY A 540 25.93 -10.76 -2.53
CA GLY A 540 26.27 -11.31 -1.20
C GLY A 540 25.60 -12.64 -0.86
N LYS A 541 25.05 -13.38 -1.83
CA LYS A 541 24.50 -14.72 -1.62
C LYS A 541 25.32 -15.78 -2.38
N PRO A 542 25.62 -16.94 -1.77
CA PRO A 542 26.25 -18.05 -2.47
C PRO A 542 25.44 -18.52 -3.69
N VAL A 543 26.12 -18.71 -4.82
CA VAL A 543 25.53 -19.25 -6.05
C VAL A 543 25.54 -20.77 -5.95
N VAL A 544 24.37 -21.37 -5.74
CA VAL A 544 24.22 -22.83 -5.48
C VAL A 544 24.63 -23.69 -6.68
N ARG A 545 24.45 -23.18 -7.90
CA ARG A 545 24.72 -23.92 -9.15
C ARG A 545 25.49 -23.03 -10.14
N PRO A 546 26.80 -22.81 -9.90
CA PRO A 546 27.62 -21.94 -10.76
C PRO A 546 27.95 -22.60 -12.11
N GLY A 547 27.66 -23.90 -12.27
CA GLY A 547 27.93 -24.64 -13.50
C GLY A 547 29.43 -24.83 -13.70
N LYS A 548 29.92 -24.48 -14.90
CA LYS A 548 31.34 -24.62 -15.28
C LYS A 548 32.15 -23.32 -15.14
N VAL A 549 31.58 -22.29 -14.52
CA VAL A 549 32.27 -21.01 -14.36
C VAL A 549 33.50 -21.19 -13.48
N ASP A 550 34.66 -20.80 -14.00
CA ASP A 550 35.92 -20.76 -13.27
C ASP A 550 36.02 -19.46 -12.44
N GLY A 551 35.86 -19.58 -11.13
CA GLY A 551 35.96 -18.44 -10.21
C GLY A 551 37.35 -17.81 -10.12
N GLY A 552 38.41 -18.46 -10.60
CA GLY A 552 39.76 -17.92 -10.62
C GLY A 552 39.99 -16.89 -11.75
N THR A 553 39.26 -17.03 -12.86
CA THR A 553 39.34 -16.14 -14.03
C THR A 553 38.08 -15.31 -14.25
N ALA A 554 37.03 -15.56 -13.46
CA ALA A 554 35.77 -14.84 -13.50
C ALA A 554 35.92 -13.35 -13.15
N ARG A 555 35.22 -12.50 -13.90
CA ARG A 555 35.05 -11.07 -13.63
C ARG A 555 33.59 -10.65 -13.85
N GLY A 556 33.08 -9.78 -12.98
CA GLY A 556 31.83 -9.08 -13.18
C GLY A 556 32.01 -8.03 -14.29
N VAL A 557 31.11 -8.03 -15.27
CA VAL A 557 31.12 -7.09 -16.41
C VAL A 557 29.86 -6.24 -16.50
N HIS A 558 28.88 -6.56 -15.65
CA HIS A 558 27.61 -5.87 -15.46
C HIS A 558 27.02 -6.30 -14.10
N ASP A 559 26.04 -5.59 -13.57
CA ASP A 559 25.38 -5.92 -12.29
C ASP A 559 24.58 -7.23 -12.31
N GLU A 560 24.47 -7.83 -13.48
CA GLU A 560 23.80 -9.10 -13.71
C GLU A 560 24.68 -10.14 -14.38
N VAL A 561 25.83 -9.74 -14.95
CA VAL A 561 26.65 -10.63 -15.78
C VAL A 561 28.06 -10.75 -15.21
N LEU A 562 28.45 -12.00 -14.95
CA LEU A 562 29.81 -12.41 -14.65
C LEU A 562 30.26 -13.40 -15.71
N ILE A 563 31.48 -13.27 -16.20
CA ILE A 563 32.06 -14.10 -17.27
C ILE A 563 33.47 -14.53 -16.90
N ASP A 564 33.84 -15.77 -17.20
CA ASP A 564 35.20 -16.28 -17.04
C ASP A 564 36.00 -16.24 -18.36
N ALA A 565 37.29 -16.57 -18.29
CA ALA A 565 38.18 -16.52 -19.46
C ALA A 565 37.78 -17.52 -20.57
N SER A 566 36.97 -18.54 -20.27
CA SER A 566 36.45 -19.51 -21.23
C SER A 566 35.05 -19.13 -21.78
N GLY A 567 34.50 -18.00 -21.35
CA GLY A 567 33.19 -17.50 -21.76
C GLY A 567 32.01 -18.13 -21.02
N HIS A 568 32.24 -18.99 -20.03
CA HIS A 568 31.16 -19.44 -19.15
C HIS A 568 30.70 -18.26 -18.29
N MET A 569 29.39 -18.14 -18.10
CA MET A 569 28.84 -16.94 -17.48
C MET A 569 27.72 -17.23 -16.47
N LEU A 570 27.53 -16.28 -15.57
CA LEU A 570 26.33 -16.17 -14.75
C LEU A 570 25.51 -14.96 -15.23
N ILE A 571 24.21 -15.16 -15.43
CA ILE A 571 23.23 -14.08 -15.64
C ILE A 571 22.25 -14.11 -14.47
N GLY A 572 22.21 -13.07 -13.65
CA GLY A 572 21.37 -13.00 -12.44
C GLY A 572 21.65 -14.15 -11.45
N GLY A 573 22.90 -14.63 -11.39
CA GLY A 573 23.32 -15.78 -10.59
C GLY A 573 22.95 -17.15 -11.18
N ARG A 574 22.45 -17.22 -12.42
CA ARG A 574 22.15 -18.48 -13.12
C ARG A 574 23.20 -18.77 -14.18
N TYR A 575 23.70 -20.00 -14.19
CA TYR A 575 24.68 -20.45 -15.17
C TYR A 575 24.15 -20.43 -16.61
N ARG A 576 24.98 -19.93 -17.54
CA ARG A 576 24.79 -20.00 -18.99
C ARG A 576 26.08 -20.49 -19.66
N LYS A 577 25.89 -21.21 -20.77
CA LYS A 577 26.99 -21.69 -21.61
C LYS A 577 27.60 -20.52 -22.41
N PRO A 578 28.86 -20.64 -22.88
CA PRO A 578 29.46 -19.65 -23.76
C PRO A 578 28.61 -19.41 -24.99
N VAL A 579 28.45 -18.14 -25.36
CA VAL A 579 27.77 -17.74 -26.60
C VAL A 579 28.75 -17.96 -27.76
N PRO A 580 28.36 -18.66 -28.84
CA PRO A 580 29.24 -18.89 -29.98
C PRO A 580 29.79 -17.59 -30.56
N GLY A 581 31.11 -17.52 -30.77
CA GLY A 581 31.78 -16.33 -31.33
C GLY A 581 32.09 -15.22 -30.33
N LEU A 582 31.69 -15.37 -29.05
CA LEU A 582 31.99 -14.38 -28.02
C LEU A 582 33.46 -14.43 -27.62
N ASP A 583 34.11 -13.26 -27.64
CA ASP A 583 35.45 -13.06 -27.10
C ASP A 583 35.38 -12.56 -25.63
N PRO A 584 35.63 -13.43 -24.63
CA PRO A 584 35.48 -13.06 -23.22
C PRO A 584 36.49 -12.01 -22.76
N ALA A 585 37.62 -11.86 -23.46
CA ALA A 585 38.66 -10.92 -23.08
C ALA A 585 38.25 -9.47 -23.36
N THR A 586 37.55 -9.22 -24.47
CA THR A 586 37.14 -7.87 -24.88
C THR A 586 35.66 -7.56 -24.62
N PHE A 587 34.89 -8.55 -24.18
CA PHE A 587 33.48 -8.39 -23.80
C PHE A 587 33.27 -7.34 -22.71
N ARG A 588 32.45 -6.33 -23.02
CA ARG A 588 32.09 -5.21 -22.13
C ARG A 588 30.71 -4.64 -22.45
N PHE A 589 30.02 -4.09 -21.45
CA PHE A 589 28.73 -3.43 -21.65
C PHE A 589 28.90 -1.99 -22.17
N LEU A 590 28.04 -1.59 -23.10
CA LEU A 590 27.91 -0.21 -23.60
C LEU A 590 26.89 0.59 -22.77
N ASN A 591 25.78 -0.05 -22.39
CA ASN A 591 24.74 0.49 -21.52
C ASN A 591 24.14 -0.66 -20.69
N ARG A 592 22.93 -0.53 -20.14
CA ARG A 592 22.35 -1.57 -19.26
C ARG A 592 21.93 -2.84 -19.99
N ARG A 593 21.73 -2.77 -21.32
CA ARG A 593 21.16 -3.89 -22.09
C ARG A 593 22.00 -4.30 -23.29
N PHE A 594 22.95 -3.50 -23.73
CA PHE A 594 23.81 -3.83 -24.86
C PHE A 594 25.26 -3.95 -24.43
N ALA A 595 25.93 -4.97 -24.97
CA ALA A 595 27.34 -5.24 -24.79
C ALA A 595 28.02 -5.47 -26.13
N VAL A 596 29.34 -5.38 -26.13
CA VAL A 596 30.17 -5.62 -27.32
C VAL A 596 31.41 -6.41 -26.94
N ASP A 597 31.92 -7.17 -27.89
CA ASP A 597 33.33 -7.55 -27.93
C ASP A 597 33.99 -6.86 -29.14
N ASN A 598 35.13 -7.37 -29.61
CA ASN A 598 35.80 -6.84 -30.79
C ASN A 598 34.98 -7.00 -32.09
N ASP A 599 34.19 -8.06 -32.20
CA ASP A 599 33.59 -8.51 -33.46
C ASP A 599 32.07 -8.37 -33.47
N HIS A 600 31.42 -8.45 -32.30
CA HIS A 600 29.98 -8.62 -32.17
C HIS A 600 29.35 -7.62 -31.20
N VAL A 601 28.05 -7.42 -31.40
CA VAL A 601 27.15 -6.71 -30.50
C VAL A 601 26.22 -7.74 -29.85
N TYR A 602 25.93 -7.55 -28.57
CA TYR A 602 25.08 -8.42 -27.78
C TYR A 602 23.98 -7.62 -27.10
N ALA A 603 22.81 -8.24 -26.93
CA ALA A 603 21.72 -7.73 -26.12
C ALA A 603 21.47 -8.66 -24.93
N LEU A 604 21.56 -8.11 -23.71
CA LEU A 604 21.06 -8.75 -22.50
C LEU A 604 19.54 -8.57 -22.47
N THR A 605 18.80 -9.66 -22.59
CA THR A 605 17.36 -9.74 -22.40
C THR A 605 17.03 -10.31 -21.02
N ASP A 606 15.74 -10.39 -20.66
CA ASP A 606 15.34 -10.94 -19.36
C ASP A 606 15.72 -12.42 -19.19
N ASP A 607 15.93 -13.13 -20.30
CA ASP A 607 16.19 -14.56 -20.31
C ASP A 607 17.63 -14.93 -20.71
N ALA A 608 18.29 -14.15 -21.56
CA ALA A 608 19.53 -14.54 -22.21
C ALA A 608 20.42 -13.35 -22.64
N LEU A 609 21.65 -13.68 -23.02
CA LEU A 609 22.52 -12.81 -23.79
C LEU A 609 22.45 -13.23 -25.26
N LEU A 610 21.90 -12.38 -26.12
CA LEU A 610 21.69 -12.65 -27.54
C LEU A 610 22.76 -11.95 -28.39
N VAL A 611 23.23 -12.60 -29.45
CA VAL A 611 24.09 -11.95 -30.46
C VAL A 611 23.20 -11.17 -31.43
N CYS A 612 23.50 -9.89 -31.62
CA CYS A 612 22.76 -9.02 -32.52
C CYS A 612 23.50 -8.91 -33.87
N HIS A 613 23.31 -9.89 -34.75
CA HIS A 613 24.01 -9.96 -36.04
C HIS A 613 23.71 -8.79 -36.99
N GLU A 614 22.57 -8.13 -36.81
CA GLU A 614 22.14 -7.02 -37.67
C GLU A 614 22.69 -5.66 -37.25
N VAL A 615 23.27 -5.56 -36.04
CA VAL A 615 23.77 -4.28 -35.53
C VAL A 615 25.18 -4.08 -36.04
N ASP A 616 25.42 -2.99 -36.77
CA ASP A 616 26.75 -2.67 -37.28
C ASP A 616 27.69 -2.28 -36.12
N ARG A 617 28.54 -3.24 -35.74
CA ARG A 617 29.53 -3.10 -34.68
C ARG A 617 30.48 -1.91 -34.91
N ALA A 618 30.75 -1.51 -36.15
CA ALA A 618 31.70 -0.44 -36.45
C ALA A 618 31.11 0.97 -36.24
N SER A 619 29.79 1.13 -36.37
CA SER A 619 29.11 2.43 -36.21
C SER A 619 28.24 2.56 -34.96
N ILE A 620 28.23 1.53 -34.10
CA ILE A 620 27.40 1.51 -32.90
C ILE A 620 27.72 2.65 -31.93
N SER A 621 26.67 3.30 -31.42
CA SER A 621 26.72 4.27 -30.33
C SER A 621 25.56 4.07 -29.37
N THR A 622 25.72 4.49 -28.12
CA THR A 622 24.67 4.39 -27.10
C THR A 622 23.53 5.37 -27.37
N ASP A 623 22.29 4.93 -27.16
CA ASP A 623 21.08 5.76 -27.21
C ASP A 623 20.28 5.56 -25.92
N GLY A 624 20.70 6.25 -24.86
CA GLY A 624 20.16 6.06 -23.51
C GLY A 624 20.56 4.72 -22.87
N GLY A 625 19.85 4.37 -21.78
CA GLY A 625 20.21 3.23 -20.93
C GLY A 625 19.80 1.86 -21.49
N TYR A 626 18.83 1.81 -22.41
CA TYR A 626 18.18 0.59 -22.88
C TYR A 626 18.20 0.43 -24.41
N ALA A 627 18.85 1.34 -25.14
CA ALA A 627 18.92 1.31 -26.59
C ALA A 627 20.31 1.69 -27.11
N VAL A 628 20.61 1.25 -28.31
CA VAL A 628 21.80 1.61 -29.10
C VAL A 628 21.34 2.03 -30.49
N ARG A 629 22.20 2.74 -31.21
CA ARG A 629 21.96 3.09 -32.61
C ARG A 629 23.22 2.80 -33.41
N ASP A 630 23.04 2.30 -34.61
CA ASP A 630 24.09 2.23 -35.62
C ASP A 630 23.76 3.19 -36.78
N ARG A 631 24.50 3.12 -37.89
CA ARG A 631 24.26 3.98 -39.06
C ARG A 631 22.91 3.74 -39.77
N HIS A 632 22.21 2.65 -39.48
CA HIS A 632 21.01 2.22 -40.20
C HIS A 632 19.74 2.30 -39.35
N ALA A 633 19.84 2.00 -38.05
CA ALA A 633 18.69 1.89 -37.17
C ALA A 633 19.03 2.13 -35.70
N ARG A 634 17.98 2.37 -34.93
CA ARG A 634 17.94 2.29 -33.48
C ARG A 634 17.49 0.90 -33.05
N PHE A 635 18.11 0.35 -32.02
CA PHE A 635 17.78 -0.95 -31.42
C PHE A 635 17.50 -0.78 -29.94
N HIS A 636 16.39 -1.31 -29.44
CA HIS A 636 16.06 -1.26 -28.02
C HIS A 636 15.62 -2.63 -27.49
N VAL A 637 15.98 -2.95 -26.24
CA VAL A 637 15.55 -4.19 -25.59
C VAL A 637 14.27 -3.94 -24.82
N SER A 638 13.28 -4.81 -25.01
CA SER A 638 12.09 -4.87 -24.16
C SER A 638 11.73 -6.34 -23.90
N GLY A 639 11.69 -6.71 -22.62
CA GLY A 639 11.51 -8.10 -22.18
C GLY A 639 12.57 -9.03 -22.77
N SER A 640 12.10 -10.01 -23.54
CA SER A 640 12.93 -11.07 -24.14
C SER A 640 13.38 -10.77 -25.58
N SER A 641 13.00 -9.62 -26.14
CA SER A 641 13.21 -9.27 -27.57
C SER A 641 14.03 -8.00 -27.78
N VAL A 642 14.65 -7.90 -28.96
CA VAL A 642 15.39 -6.72 -29.43
C VAL A 642 14.64 -6.12 -30.60
N TYR A 643 14.19 -4.89 -30.46
CA TYR A 643 13.37 -4.20 -31.45
C TYR A 643 14.20 -3.24 -32.28
N ARG A 644 14.02 -3.28 -33.60
CA ARG A 644 14.69 -2.41 -34.56
C ARG A 644 13.74 -1.30 -35.03
N THR A 645 14.22 -0.06 -35.04
CA THR A 645 13.49 1.10 -35.53
C THR A 645 14.38 1.87 -36.51
N PRO A 646 14.00 2.02 -37.79
CA PRO A 646 14.76 2.81 -38.75
C PRO A 646 14.99 4.26 -38.26
N LEU A 647 16.15 4.84 -38.57
CA LEU A 647 16.40 6.27 -38.30
C LEU A 647 15.56 7.12 -39.26
N ALA A 648 15.08 8.28 -38.80
CA ALA A 648 14.05 9.09 -39.46
C ALA A 648 14.40 9.63 -40.88
N GLU A 649 15.60 9.35 -41.41
CA GLU A 649 15.96 9.64 -42.79
C GLU A 649 15.55 8.55 -43.79
N ASP A 650 15.08 7.38 -43.35
CA ASP A 650 14.49 6.35 -44.22
C ASP A 650 13.07 5.98 -43.75
N GLN A 651 12.06 6.50 -44.45
CA GLN A 651 10.67 6.10 -44.25
C GLN A 651 10.45 4.66 -44.71
N GLY A 652 10.10 3.77 -43.76
CA GLY A 652 9.47 2.49 -44.10
C GLY A 652 9.58 1.40 -43.05
N SER A 653 8.49 1.19 -42.29
CA SER A 653 8.15 0.00 -41.50
C SER A 653 9.04 -0.34 -40.28
N THR A 654 8.46 -0.18 -39.09
CA THR A 654 8.84 -0.96 -37.90
C THR A 654 8.54 -2.44 -38.14
N SER A 655 9.50 -3.32 -37.84
CA SER A 655 9.31 -4.78 -37.81
C SER A 655 9.72 -5.34 -36.45
N ASN A 656 8.97 -6.32 -35.96
CA ASN A 656 9.36 -7.10 -34.77
C ASN A 656 10.40 -8.15 -35.17
N LEU A 657 11.47 -8.28 -34.37
CA LEU A 657 12.50 -9.31 -34.49
C LEU A 657 12.45 -10.27 -33.29
#